data_AF-A0A0G3UU69-F1
#
_entry.id   AF-A0A0G3UU69-F1
#
_cell.length_a   1.000
_cell.length_b   1.000
_cell.length_c   1.000
_cell.angle_alpha   90.00
_cell.angle_beta   90.00
_cell.angle_gamma   90.00
#
_symmetry.space_group_name_H-M   'P 1'
#
loop_
_entity.id
_entity.type
_entity.pdbx_description
1 polymer ?
#
loop_
_entity_poly.entity_id
_entity_poly.type
_entity_poly.pdbx_seq_one_letter_code
_entity_poly.pdbx_strand_id
1 'polypeptide(L)'
;MFFDAMHDSIGSTPLIRLRLDAPPGVEVCAKLEMHNPFAMKDRVARHMLLEARRLGVLLPGEPVIESSSGTMALGIALVGRSLGHPVHIVTDPRIDPITLAKLRALGCEVHVVDRMSSHGWQSARLERLEQLRADLPGAFWPQQYSNPDNPGAYRALAQELVTDLGTVDVLVGAVGSGGSLCGTARALRRHNPDLYVVGVDCVGSALFAQPDRPGRLQSGLGNSLQPANLDASLLDEVHWLNDHEAFAATHDLAREQQIFAGNTSGSVYQVLRHLAAHGEPGRRIVGIFPDRGDRYADTVYSQDHWDEHRLSDLELAPRPREVVYGTEVHSWSRASLHEVRPVRRTLLFVESNTTGTGMAALRLARELDFTPVLLTGEPGRYTGLDDTGAEVVVCDTTSLPALREAVQTRFRAQEIAGITTTSDFYVPTVAELATWLGAPGNPAEAMRTCRDKAKLRETLARAGVRQPRFVVVRDAAAGVTAAAKVGLPCVVKPVDDSGSTNVLRCTSAEEVSAHVTHILARTVNARGLPTAGAVLVEELADGPEYSVEMFSVEGRHHCVGITAKSVTGTPYFVEHQHLFPAPVPPAVAEELARTARAALTAAGVRSGPTHTELRLVADGPVIIEVNPRLAGGMIPEMIRLATGTGLLEQQVRAATGQEPLLEPEFARQGGIRFLIAERAGRVLAIEGADRAAAVAGVDRVTVTVRPGAEVRPAQDAYGRLGYIIATSERPEEIEDVLDAAEREIRFVYEEFAHEDAQQPTRAGNR
;
A
#
# COMPACT_ATOMS: atom_id res chain seq x y z
N MET A 1 -25.22 -16.19 17.77
CA MET A 1 -24.62 -14.91 17.32
C MET A 1 -25.73 -13.87 17.27
N PHE A 2 -25.44 -12.63 17.63
CA PHE A 2 -26.36 -11.49 17.58
C PHE A 2 -25.70 -10.39 16.73
N PHE A 3 -26.43 -9.80 15.79
CA PHE A 3 -25.93 -8.81 14.83
C PHE A 3 -26.88 -7.63 14.75
N ASP A 4 -26.35 -6.42 14.57
CA ASP A 4 -27.14 -5.19 14.47
C ASP A 4 -27.78 -5.01 13.08
N ALA A 5 -27.12 -5.51 12.03
CA ALA A 5 -27.63 -5.47 10.67
C ALA A 5 -27.35 -6.77 9.91
N MET A 6 -28.14 -7.04 8.86
CA MET A 6 -28.00 -8.26 8.08
C MET A 6 -26.63 -8.40 7.42
N HIS A 7 -26.04 -7.30 6.95
CA HIS A 7 -24.72 -7.33 6.35
C HIS A 7 -23.59 -7.64 7.36
N ASP A 8 -23.82 -7.56 8.66
CA ASP A 8 -22.83 -7.97 9.68
C ASP A 8 -22.77 -9.48 9.89
N SER A 9 -23.78 -10.21 9.41
CA SER A 9 -23.80 -11.68 9.45
C SER A 9 -23.00 -12.34 8.31
N ILE A 10 -22.38 -11.55 7.42
CA ILE A 10 -21.61 -12.04 6.27
C ILE A 10 -20.25 -12.55 6.74
N GLY A 11 -19.88 -13.76 6.29
CA GLY A 11 -18.66 -14.45 6.66
C GLY A 11 -18.84 -15.51 7.74
N SER A 12 -17.74 -16.01 8.30
CA SER A 12 -17.73 -17.12 9.27
C SER A 12 -18.52 -18.35 8.78
N THR A 13 -18.37 -18.67 7.50
CA THR A 13 -19.14 -19.75 6.86
C THR A 13 -18.59 -21.13 7.26
N PRO A 14 -19.41 -22.20 7.24
CA PRO A 14 -18.95 -23.53 7.62
C PRO A 14 -17.83 -24.06 6.72
N LEU A 15 -16.91 -24.80 7.33
CA LEU A 15 -15.91 -25.62 6.65
C LEU A 15 -16.23 -27.09 6.92
N ILE A 16 -16.37 -27.89 5.86
CA ILE A 16 -16.77 -29.30 5.97
C ILE A 16 -15.72 -30.20 5.33
N ARG A 17 -15.34 -31.27 6.04
CA ARG A 17 -14.50 -32.33 5.47
C ARG A 17 -15.33 -33.17 4.49
N LEU A 18 -14.83 -33.33 3.27
CA LEU A 18 -15.48 -34.14 2.24
C LEU A 18 -15.12 -35.61 2.42
N ARG A 19 -16.06 -36.51 2.10
CA ARG A 19 -15.85 -37.96 2.12
C ARG A 19 -15.45 -38.42 0.73
N LEU A 20 -14.15 -38.31 0.44
CA LEU A 20 -13.55 -38.68 -0.84
C LEU A 20 -12.54 -39.81 -0.65
N ASP A 21 -12.36 -40.61 -1.69
CA ASP A 21 -11.30 -41.62 -1.73
C ASP A 21 -9.95 -40.89 -1.87
N ALA A 22 -9.20 -40.83 -0.76
CA ALA A 22 -7.90 -40.17 -0.69
C ALA A 22 -6.89 -41.05 0.06
N PRO A 23 -5.59 -41.00 -0.29
CA PRO A 23 -4.55 -41.67 0.48
C PRO A 23 -4.56 -41.25 1.96
N PRO A 24 -4.09 -42.11 2.89
CA PRO A 24 -3.97 -41.75 4.29
C PRO A 24 -3.18 -40.45 4.50
N GLY A 25 -3.74 -39.53 5.28
CA GLY A 25 -3.12 -38.24 5.59
C GLY A 25 -3.45 -37.11 4.62
N VAL A 26 -4.17 -37.36 3.51
CA VAL A 26 -4.74 -36.30 2.68
C VAL A 26 -6.07 -35.85 3.26
N GLU A 27 -6.20 -34.57 3.58
CA GLU A 27 -7.44 -33.99 4.08
C GLU A 27 -8.06 -33.07 3.01
N VAL A 28 -9.32 -33.35 2.63
CA VAL A 28 -10.05 -32.52 1.67
C VAL A 28 -11.25 -31.85 2.34
N CYS A 29 -11.29 -30.53 2.28
CA CYS A 29 -12.34 -29.71 2.88
C CYS A 29 -13.02 -28.82 1.84
N ALA A 30 -14.29 -28.50 2.07
CA ALA A 30 -15.06 -27.52 1.32
C ALA A 30 -15.44 -26.36 2.23
N LYS A 31 -15.06 -25.14 1.84
CA LYS A 31 -15.48 -23.89 2.49
C LYS A 31 -16.81 -23.45 1.87
N LEU A 32 -17.88 -23.56 2.65
CA LEU A 32 -19.25 -23.45 2.18
C LEU A 32 -19.74 -22.00 2.15
N GLU A 33 -19.14 -21.19 1.28
CA GLU A 33 -19.50 -19.79 1.05
C GLU A 33 -20.95 -19.57 0.60
N MET A 34 -21.61 -20.62 0.11
CA MET A 34 -23.05 -20.67 -0.11
C MET A 34 -23.90 -20.42 1.17
N HIS A 35 -23.30 -20.51 2.37
CA HIS A 35 -23.97 -20.24 3.65
C HIS A 35 -23.90 -18.78 4.12
N ASN A 36 -23.28 -17.89 3.35
CA ASN A 36 -23.58 -16.46 3.49
C ASN A 36 -25.10 -16.21 3.28
N PRO A 37 -25.65 -15.05 3.70
CA PRO A 37 -27.08 -14.78 3.60
C PRO A 37 -27.70 -15.10 2.23
N PHE A 38 -27.03 -14.72 1.14
CA PHE A 38 -27.34 -15.16 -0.21
C PHE A 38 -26.26 -16.07 -0.80
N ALA A 39 -25.01 -15.62 -0.87
CA ALA A 39 -23.90 -16.37 -1.47
C ALA A 39 -22.54 -15.69 -1.23
N MET A 40 -21.46 -16.28 -1.75
CA MET A 40 -20.09 -15.74 -1.66
C MET A 40 -19.96 -14.24 -2.01
N LYS A 41 -20.77 -13.74 -2.96
CA LYS A 41 -20.66 -12.35 -3.41
C LYS A 41 -21.16 -11.31 -2.40
N ASP A 42 -21.78 -11.76 -1.31
CA ASP A 42 -22.11 -10.90 -0.17
C ASP A 42 -20.84 -10.27 0.43
N ARG A 43 -19.73 -11.02 0.48
CA ARG A 43 -18.44 -10.51 0.99
C ARG A 43 -17.92 -9.32 0.21
N VAL A 44 -17.89 -9.44 -1.11
CA VAL A 44 -17.38 -8.38 -1.98
C VAL A 44 -18.31 -7.18 -1.97
N ALA A 45 -19.63 -7.38 -2.02
CA ALA A 45 -20.59 -6.29 -1.88
C ALA A 45 -20.41 -5.53 -0.55
N ARG A 46 -20.27 -6.27 0.57
CA ARG A 46 -20.04 -5.68 1.90
C ARG A 46 -18.77 -4.86 1.92
N HIS A 47 -17.66 -5.43 1.47
CA HIS A 47 -16.37 -4.77 1.51
C HIS A 47 -16.35 -3.51 0.65
N MET A 48 -16.81 -3.58 -0.61
CA MET A 48 -16.77 -2.45 -1.54
C MET A 48 -17.66 -1.29 -1.08
N LEU A 49 -18.87 -1.55 -0.58
CA LEU A 49 -19.78 -0.50 -0.13
C LEU A 49 -19.29 0.15 1.18
N LEU A 50 -18.79 -0.65 2.13
CA LEU A 50 -18.22 -0.11 3.37
C LEU A 50 -16.95 0.70 3.10
N GLU A 51 -16.12 0.26 2.16
CA GLU A 51 -14.91 0.98 1.77
C GLU A 51 -15.25 2.28 1.03
N ALA A 52 -16.21 2.25 0.10
CA ALA A 52 -16.69 3.46 -0.57
C ALA A 52 -17.25 4.49 0.42
N ARG A 53 -17.97 4.05 1.46
CA ARG A 53 -18.44 4.92 2.55
C ARG A 53 -17.30 5.46 3.40
N ARG A 54 -16.32 4.61 3.77
CA ARG A 54 -15.13 5.01 4.55
C ARG A 54 -14.33 6.08 3.83
N LEU A 55 -14.23 5.96 2.51
CA LEU A 55 -13.51 6.89 1.65
C LEU A 55 -14.31 8.14 1.25
N GLY A 56 -15.60 8.21 1.62
CA GLY A 56 -16.49 9.30 1.24
C GLY A 56 -16.89 9.31 -0.24
N VAL A 57 -16.64 8.23 -0.98
CA VAL A 57 -17.04 8.05 -2.39
C VAL A 57 -18.53 7.72 -2.50
N LEU A 58 -19.09 7.05 -1.50
CA LEU A 58 -20.52 6.78 -1.37
C LEU A 58 -21.05 7.54 -0.15
N LEU A 59 -21.76 8.65 -0.38
CA LEU A 59 -22.35 9.46 0.68
C LEU A 59 -23.67 8.85 1.19
N PRO A 60 -24.08 9.15 2.44
CA PRO A 60 -25.32 8.60 3.00
C PRO A 60 -26.54 8.89 2.11
N GLY A 61 -27.28 7.82 1.77
CA GLY A 61 -28.50 7.91 0.96
C GLY A 61 -28.27 7.98 -0.55
N GLU A 62 -27.03 8.07 -1.04
CA GLU A 62 -26.75 8.06 -2.48
C GLU A 62 -27.01 6.68 -3.10
N PRO A 63 -27.42 6.61 -4.38
CA PRO A 63 -27.73 5.34 -5.04
C PRO A 63 -26.51 4.45 -5.25
N VAL A 64 -26.72 3.13 -5.21
CA VAL A 64 -25.76 2.14 -5.70
C VAL A 64 -26.30 1.52 -6.98
N ILE A 65 -25.48 1.51 -8.03
CA ILE A 65 -25.84 0.93 -9.33
C ILE A 65 -24.89 -0.22 -9.67
N GLU A 66 -25.41 -1.33 -10.20
CA GLU A 66 -24.57 -2.45 -10.63
C GLU A 66 -25.21 -3.21 -11.80
N SER A 67 -24.37 -3.77 -12.67
CA SER A 67 -24.78 -4.69 -13.72
C SER A 67 -24.50 -6.14 -13.31
N SER A 68 -25.56 -6.90 -13.01
CA SER A 68 -25.43 -8.33 -12.71
C SER A 68 -26.79 -9.04 -12.78
N SER A 69 -26.75 -10.30 -13.24
CA SER A 69 -27.90 -11.22 -13.26
C SER A 69 -27.75 -12.37 -12.25
N GLY A 70 -26.79 -12.30 -11.32
CA GLY A 70 -26.45 -13.40 -10.41
C GLY A 70 -26.18 -12.96 -8.97
N THR A 71 -25.31 -13.70 -8.28
CA THR A 71 -25.07 -13.53 -6.82
C THR A 71 -24.51 -12.15 -6.45
N MET A 72 -23.81 -11.45 -7.34
CA MET A 72 -23.37 -10.07 -7.09
C MET A 72 -24.56 -9.10 -6.95
N ALA A 73 -25.61 -9.23 -7.77
CA ALA A 73 -26.80 -8.39 -7.65
C ALA A 73 -27.45 -8.55 -6.28
N LEU A 74 -27.55 -9.78 -5.78
CA LEU A 74 -28.11 -10.08 -4.46
C LEU A 74 -27.24 -9.53 -3.32
N GLY A 75 -25.91 -9.66 -3.42
CA GLY A 75 -24.99 -9.08 -2.44
C GLY A 75 -25.12 -7.55 -2.37
N ILE A 76 -25.16 -6.87 -3.51
CA ILE A 76 -25.35 -5.41 -3.57
C ILE A 76 -26.73 -5.00 -3.05
N ALA A 77 -27.78 -5.75 -3.39
CA ALA A 77 -29.11 -5.54 -2.84
C ALA A 77 -29.12 -5.68 -1.31
N LEU A 78 -28.57 -6.76 -0.77
CA LEU A 78 -28.50 -7.01 0.67
C LEU A 78 -27.79 -5.87 1.41
N VAL A 79 -26.57 -5.56 0.98
CA VAL A 79 -25.69 -4.62 1.69
C VAL A 79 -26.15 -3.20 1.46
N GLY A 80 -26.41 -2.79 0.21
CA GLY A 80 -26.84 -1.44 -0.12
C GLY A 80 -28.12 -1.05 0.60
N ARG A 81 -29.14 -1.93 0.57
CA ARG A 81 -30.41 -1.69 1.28
C ARG A 81 -30.23 -1.70 2.79
N SER A 82 -29.42 -2.63 3.32
CA SER A 82 -29.11 -2.69 4.76
C SER A 82 -28.35 -1.46 5.26
N LEU A 83 -27.60 -0.77 4.41
CA LEU A 83 -26.88 0.46 4.71
C LEU A 83 -27.73 1.73 4.45
N GLY A 84 -28.95 1.58 3.93
CA GLY A 84 -29.89 2.68 3.69
C GLY A 84 -29.81 3.33 2.30
N HIS A 85 -29.13 2.71 1.33
CA HIS A 85 -28.99 3.25 -0.01
C HIS A 85 -30.10 2.75 -0.96
N PRO A 86 -30.59 3.59 -1.90
CA PRO A 86 -31.28 3.12 -3.09
C PRO A 86 -30.37 2.17 -3.88
N VAL A 87 -30.93 1.08 -4.43
CA VAL A 87 -30.14 0.10 -5.20
C VAL A 87 -30.83 -0.13 -6.55
N HIS A 88 -30.10 0.11 -7.63
CA HIS A 88 -30.55 -0.14 -8.99
C HIS A 88 -29.70 -1.26 -9.61
N ILE A 89 -30.36 -2.31 -10.08
CA ILE A 89 -29.69 -3.45 -10.72
C ILE A 89 -30.06 -3.48 -12.20
N VAL A 90 -29.04 -3.44 -13.07
CA VAL A 90 -29.21 -3.64 -14.50
C VAL A 90 -28.96 -5.10 -14.85
N THR A 91 -29.98 -5.77 -15.40
CA THR A 91 -29.93 -7.19 -15.78
C THR A 91 -30.46 -7.40 -17.20
N ASP A 92 -30.39 -8.63 -17.68
CA ASP A 92 -30.94 -9.09 -18.96
C ASP A 92 -32.01 -10.20 -18.73
N PRO A 93 -32.76 -10.61 -19.78
CA PRO A 93 -33.86 -11.58 -19.64
C PRO A 93 -33.45 -12.98 -19.16
N ARG A 94 -32.15 -13.29 -19.08
CA ARG A 94 -31.65 -14.59 -18.59
C ARG A 94 -31.54 -14.66 -17.06
N ILE A 95 -31.94 -13.61 -16.34
CA ILE A 95 -32.00 -13.65 -14.87
C ILE A 95 -32.97 -14.74 -14.40
N ASP A 96 -32.58 -15.52 -13.39
CA ASP A 96 -33.46 -16.56 -12.86
C ASP A 96 -34.63 -15.95 -12.06
N PRO A 97 -35.82 -16.59 -12.08
CA PRO A 97 -37.00 -16.07 -11.40
C PRO A 97 -36.82 -15.85 -9.89
N ILE A 98 -36.03 -16.70 -9.23
CA ILE A 98 -35.78 -16.62 -7.78
C ILE A 98 -34.96 -15.38 -7.45
N THR A 99 -33.90 -15.11 -8.21
CA THR A 99 -33.06 -13.92 -8.06
C THR A 99 -33.87 -12.65 -8.32
N LEU A 100 -34.67 -12.61 -9.40
CA LEU A 100 -35.52 -11.47 -9.70
C LEU A 100 -36.54 -11.19 -8.58
N ALA A 101 -37.17 -12.23 -8.03
CA ALA A 101 -38.10 -12.11 -6.92
C ALA A 101 -37.41 -11.55 -5.66
N LYS A 102 -36.22 -12.05 -5.32
CA LYS A 102 -35.41 -11.56 -4.19
C LYS A 102 -35.05 -10.08 -4.35
N LEU A 103 -34.58 -9.66 -5.53
CA LEU A 103 -34.23 -8.26 -5.79
C LEU A 103 -35.42 -7.32 -5.59
N ARG A 104 -36.59 -7.69 -6.14
CA ARG A 104 -37.83 -6.91 -5.96
C ARG A 104 -38.27 -6.87 -4.49
N ALA A 105 -38.19 -8.00 -3.78
CA ALA A 105 -38.58 -8.09 -2.37
C ALA A 105 -37.67 -7.26 -1.45
N LEU A 106 -36.38 -7.12 -1.78
CA LEU A 106 -35.44 -6.25 -1.07
C LEU A 106 -35.64 -4.75 -1.39
N GLY A 107 -36.55 -4.41 -2.30
CA GLY A 107 -36.86 -3.05 -2.69
C GLY A 107 -35.81 -2.45 -3.63
N CYS A 108 -35.17 -3.26 -4.47
CA CYS A 108 -34.31 -2.78 -5.54
C CYS A 108 -35.12 -2.35 -6.77
N GLU A 109 -34.64 -1.34 -7.47
CA GLU A 109 -35.11 -1.02 -8.82
C GLU A 109 -34.38 -1.92 -9.83
N VAL A 110 -35.13 -2.79 -10.50
CA VAL A 110 -34.54 -3.73 -11.47
C VAL A 110 -34.81 -3.25 -12.89
N HIS A 111 -33.74 -2.93 -13.61
CA HIS A 111 -33.75 -2.49 -15.00
C HIS A 111 -33.39 -3.68 -15.89
N VAL A 112 -34.39 -4.30 -16.52
CA VAL A 112 -34.18 -5.41 -17.46
C VAL A 112 -34.01 -4.82 -18.85
N VAL A 113 -32.84 -4.98 -19.47
CA VAL A 113 -32.65 -4.58 -20.88
C VAL A 113 -33.46 -5.52 -21.78
N ASP A 114 -34.24 -4.94 -22.70
CA ASP A 114 -35.18 -5.67 -23.56
C ASP A 114 -34.55 -6.12 -24.88
N ARG A 115 -33.44 -5.49 -25.29
CA ARG A 115 -32.75 -5.75 -26.54
C ARG A 115 -31.25 -5.93 -26.34
N MET A 116 -30.71 -6.92 -27.05
CA MET A 116 -29.28 -7.15 -27.16
C MET A 116 -28.67 -6.05 -28.06
N SER A 117 -27.54 -5.47 -27.67
CA SER A 117 -26.81 -4.55 -28.56
C SER A 117 -26.02 -5.36 -29.60
N SER A 118 -25.39 -4.69 -30.56
CA SER A 118 -24.52 -5.33 -31.56
C SER A 118 -23.35 -6.12 -30.95
N HIS A 119 -23.00 -5.84 -29.69
CA HIS A 119 -21.92 -6.49 -28.94
C HIS A 119 -22.44 -7.36 -27.78
N GLY A 120 -23.74 -7.65 -27.77
CA GLY A 120 -24.36 -8.60 -26.85
C GLY A 120 -24.99 -8.02 -25.59
N TRP A 121 -25.52 -8.91 -24.74
CA TRP A 121 -26.25 -8.52 -23.52
C TRP A 121 -25.39 -7.75 -22.53
N GLN A 122 -24.09 -8.05 -22.47
CA GLN A 122 -23.18 -7.32 -21.57
C GLN A 122 -23.05 -5.85 -21.98
N SER A 123 -22.85 -5.56 -23.27
CA SER A 123 -22.78 -4.19 -23.78
C SER A 123 -24.11 -3.44 -23.54
N ALA A 124 -25.25 -4.06 -23.84
CA ALA A 124 -26.57 -3.44 -23.59
C ALA A 124 -26.77 -3.05 -22.11
N ARG A 125 -26.36 -3.91 -21.17
CA ARG A 125 -26.44 -3.60 -19.74
C ARG A 125 -25.48 -2.48 -19.32
N LEU A 126 -24.28 -2.41 -19.89
CA LEU A 126 -23.33 -1.33 -19.63
C LEU A 126 -23.85 0.02 -20.16
N GLU A 127 -24.41 0.04 -21.37
CA GLU A 127 -25.05 1.24 -21.94
C GLU A 127 -26.16 1.77 -21.03
N ARG A 128 -27.01 0.88 -20.50
CA ARG A 128 -28.05 1.26 -19.53
C ARG A 128 -27.47 1.72 -18.19
N LEU A 129 -26.38 1.12 -17.73
CA LEU A 129 -25.71 1.51 -16.50
C LEU A 129 -25.14 2.94 -16.61
N GLU A 130 -24.59 3.31 -17.76
CA GLU A 130 -24.10 4.69 -17.97
C GLU A 130 -25.22 5.72 -18.12
N GLN A 131 -26.37 5.34 -18.68
CA GLN A 131 -27.57 6.18 -18.60
C GLN A 131 -27.98 6.42 -17.14
N LEU A 132 -28.05 5.37 -16.32
CA LEU A 132 -28.38 5.50 -14.90
C LEU A 132 -27.39 6.38 -14.15
N ARG A 133 -26.10 6.27 -14.46
CA ARG A 133 -25.06 7.12 -13.87
C ARG A 133 -25.25 8.61 -14.22
N ALA A 134 -25.76 8.90 -15.41
CA ALA A 134 -26.13 10.26 -15.80
C ALA A 134 -27.44 10.74 -15.12
N ASP A 135 -28.43 9.86 -15.00
CA ASP A 135 -29.74 10.16 -14.40
C ASP A 135 -29.68 10.29 -12.87
N LEU A 136 -28.72 9.62 -12.23
CA LEU A 136 -28.56 9.54 -10.78
C LEU A 136 -27.20 10.14 -10.38
N PRO A 137 -27.08 11.48 -10.29
CA PRO A 137 -25.84 12.11 -9.84
C PRO A 137 -25.48 11.63 -8.42
N GLY A 138 -24.20 11.27 -8.21
CA GLY A 138 -23.73 10.67 -6.96
C GLY A 138 -23.87 9.15 -6.89
N ALA A 139 -24.42 8.50 -7.92
CA ALA A 139 -24.51 7.04 -7.93
C ALA A 139 -23.13 6.36 -7.89
N PHE A 140 -22.96 5.46 -6.93
CA PHE A 140 -21.76 4.64 -6.81
C PHE A 140 -21.92 3.35 -7.62
N TRP A 141 -20.95 3.07 -8.50
CA TRP A 141 -20.84 1.81 -9.20
C TRP A 141 -19.64 1.01 -8.67
N PRO A 142 -19.87 -0.15 -8.02
CA PRO A 142 -18.78 -0.96 -7.46
C PRO A 142 -17.76 -1.45 -8.50
N GLN A 143 -18.18 -1.81 -9.72
CA GLN A 143 -17.32 -2.31 -10.80
C GLN A 143 -16.58 -3.61 -10.44
N GLN A 144 -17.32 -4.70 -10.21
CA GLN A 144 -16.75 -5.96 -9.70
C GLN A 144 -15.57 -6.54 -10.51
N TYR A 145 -15.43 -6.25 -11.80
CA TYR A 145 -14.40 -6.88 -12.65
C TYR A 145 -13.06 -6.14 -12.66
N SER A 146 -13.07 -4.85 -12.34
CA SER A 146 -11.90 -3.97 -12.37
C SER A 146 -11.50 -3.44 -10.99
N ASN A 147 -12.42 -3.45 -10.02
CA ASN A 147 -12.14 -2.88 -8.71
C ASN A 147 -11.35 -3.88 -7.82
N PRO A 148 -10.09 -3.57 -7.43
CA PRO A 148 -9.25 -4.37 -6.52
C PRO A 148 -9.81 -4.55 -5.10
N ASP A 149 -10.83 -3.79 -4.68
CA ASP A 149 -11.58 -4.11 -3.45
C ASP A 149 -12.26 -5.48 -3.56
N ASN A 150 -12.56 -5.97 -4.78
CA ASN A 150 -13.10 -7.32 -4.97
C ASN A 150 -12.15 -8.41 -4.46
N PRO A 151 -10.91 -8.57 -4.96
CA PRO A 151 -9.96 -9.48 -4.33
C PRO A 151 -9.64 -9.11 -2.87
N GLY A 152 -9.64 -7.82 -2.52
CA GLY A 152 -9.46 -7.36 -1.13
C GLY A 152 -10.45 -7.97 -0.13
N ALA A 153 -11.71 -8.16 -0.54
CA ALA A 153 -12.79 -8.68 0.29
C ALA A 153 -12.54 -10.11 0.82
N TYR A 154 -11.72 -10.91 0.13
CA TYR A 154 -11.49 -12.31 0.47
C TYR A 154 -10.30 -12.55 1.41
N ARG A 155 -9.66 -11.48 1.89
CA ARG A 155 -8.68 -11.59 2.99
C ARG A 155 -9.31 -12.17 4.26
N ALA A 156 -10.56 -11.80 4.54
CA ALA A 156 -11.31 -12.35 5.67
C ALA A 156 -11.57 -13.85 5.50
N LEU A 157 -11.88 -14.30 4.27
CA LEU A 157 -12.05 -15.73 3.97
C LEU A 157 -10.75 -16.53 4.20
N ALA A 158 -9.61 -15.99 3.75
CA ALA A 158 -8.32 -16.60 4.03
C ALA A 158 -8.01 -16.65 5.53
N GLN A 159 -8.33 -15.60 6.29
CA GLN A 159 -8.14 -15.57 7.74
C GLN A 159 -9.00 -16.62 8.45
N GLU A 160 -10.26 -16.79 8.03
CA GLU A 160 -11.13 -17.87 8.53
C GLU A 160 -10.48 -19.24 8.29
N LEU A 161 -9.99 -19.50 7.07
CA LEU A 161 -9.31 -20.76 6.75
C LEU A 161 -8.06 -21.01 7.61
N VAL A 162 -7.22 -19.98 7.81
CA VAL A 162 -6.04 -20.08 8.69
C VAL A 162 -6.46 -20.33 10.14
N THR A 163 -7.55 -19.72 10.60
CA THR A 163 -8.05 -19.92 11.97
C THR A 163 -8.59 -21.33 12.15
N ASP A 164 -9.34 -21.84 11.17
CA ASP A 164 -10.01 -23.14 11.24
C ASP A 164 -9.02 -24.31 11.03
N LEU A 165 -7.99 -24.13 10.20
CA LEU A 165 -7.11 -25.21 9.75
C LEU A 165 -5.63 -25.02 10.12
N GLY A 166 -5.19 -23.81 10.46
CA GLY A 166 -3.77 -23.44 10.55
C GLY A 166 -3.14 -23.24 9.18
N THR A 167 -3.01 -24.32 8.41
CA THR A 167 -2.36 -24.32 7.08
C THR A 167 -3.28 -24.90 6.01
N VAL A 168 -3.18 -24.33 4.81
CA VAL A 168 -3.78 -24.81 3.56
C VAL A 168 -2.64 -25.02 2.56
N ASP A 169 -2.54 -26.21 1.99
CA ASP A 169 -1.47 -26.58 1.05
C ASP A 169 -1.93 -26.45 -0.40
N VAL A 170 -3.20 -26.77 -0.66
CA VAL A 170 -3.83 -26.66 -1.98
C VAL A 170 -5.15 -25.89 -1.87
N LEU A 171 -5.28 -24.81 -2.64
CA LEU A 171 -6.53 -24.05 -2.77
C LEU A 171 -7.14 -24.28 -4.15
N VAL A 172 -8.39 -24.72 -4.20
CA VAL A 172 -9.15 -24.92 -5.43
C VAL A 172 -10.33 -23.96 -5.46
N GLY A 173 -10.47 -23.19 -6.54
CA GLY A 173 -11.60 -22.29 -6.67
C GLY A 173 -11.97 -21.96 -8.10
N ALA A 174 -13.26 -21.76 -8.32
CA ALA A 174 -13.74 -21.33 -9.61
C ALA A 174 -13.34 -19.88 -9.93
N VAL A 175 -13.09 -19.60 -11.21
CA VAL A 175 -12.65 -18.30 -11.70
C VAL A 175 -13.76 -17.66 -12.52
N GLY A 176 -14.17 -16.46 -12.11
CA GLY A 176 -15.11 -15.61 -12.85
C GLY A 176 -14.58 -14.18 -12.88
N SER A 177 -14.87 -13.40 -11.83
CA SER A 177 -14.32 -12.04 -11.68
C SER A 177 -12.84 -12.02 -11.22
N GLY A 178 -12.18 -13.16 -11.04
CA GLY A 178 -10.82 -13.28 -10.46
C GLY A 178 -10.73 -13.04 -8.94
N GLY A 179 -11.58 -12.17 -8.38
CA GLY A 179 -11.44 -11.70 -7.00
C GLY A 179 -11.44 -12.77 -5.90
N SER A 180 -12.33 -13.77 -5.97
CA SER A 180 -12.44 -14.81 -4.93
C SER A 180 -11.16 -15.64 -4.79
N LEU A 181 -10.73 -16.26 -5.89
CA LEU A 181 -9.55 -17.12 -5.90
C LEU A 181 -8.27 -16.32 -5.68
N CYS A 182 -8.05 -15.25 -6.47
CA CYS A 182 -6.84 -14.44 -6.37
C CYS A 182 -6.71 -13.75 -5.00
N GLY A 183 -7.81 -13.22 -4.46
CA GLY A 183 -7.84 -12.57 -3.15
C GLY A 183 -7.52 -13.54 -2.00
N THR A 184 -8.14 -14.72 -2.01
CA THR A 184 -7.90 -15.76 -1.00
C THR A 184 -6.47 -16.30 -1.11
N ALA A 185 -6.02 -16.65 -2.32
CA ALA A 185 -4.67 -17.16 -2.57
C ALA A 185 -3.58 -16.18 -2.12
N ARG A 186 -3.71 -14.89 -2.46
CA ARG A 186 -2.74 -13.87 -2.06
C ARG A 186 -2.63 -13.75 -0.55
N ALA A 187 -3.74 -13.82 0.17
CA ALA A 187 -3.75 -13.73 1.63
C ALA A 187 -3.22 -15.00 2.31
N LEU A 188 -3.52 -16.19 1.77
CA LEU A 188 -3.00 -17.47 2.25
C LEU A 188 -1.49 -17.62 2.01
N ARG A 189 -0.96 -17.11 0.90
CA ARG A 189 0.49 -17.15 0.61
C ARG A 189 1.38 -16.45 1.64
N ARG A 190 0.81 -15.50 2.39
CA ARG A 190 1.51 -14.87 3.53
C ARG A 190 1.69 -15.81 4.73
N HIS A 191 0.90 -16.89 4.81
CA HIS A 191 0.98 -17.91 5.84
C HIS A 191 1.66 -19.19 5.34
N ASN A 192 1.45 -19.54 4.07
CA ASN A 192 2.11 -20.65 3.39
C ASN A 192 2.64 -20.19 2.01
N PRO A 193 3.93 -19.82 1.90
CA PRO A 193 4.54 -19.42 0.63
C PRO A 193 4.47 -20.48 -0.47
N ASP A 194 4.41 -21.76 -0.09
CA ASP A 194 4.36 -22.92 -0.99
C ASP A 194 2.93 -23.32 -1.40
N LEU A 195 1.93 -22.48 -1.09
CA LEU A 195 0.53 -22.73 -1.45
C LEU A 195 0.37 -22.99 -2.95
N TYR A 196 -0.16 -24.17 -3.29
CA TYR A 196 -0.54 -24.56 -4.64
C TYR A 196 -1.98 -24.13 -4.94
N VAL A 197 -2.18 -23.38 -6.03
CA VAL A 197 -3.47 -22.74 -6.35
C VAL A 197 -4.00 -23.26 -7.68
N VAL A 198 -5.19 -23.84 -7.64
CA VAL A 198 -5.88 -24.43 -8.79
C VAL A 198 -7.10 -23.59 -9.16
N GLY A 199 -7.07 -23.03 -10.36
CA GLY A 199 -8.22 -22.36 -10.96
C GLY A 199 -9.15 -23.35 -11.67
N VAL A 200 -10.46 -23.19 -11.48
CA VAL A 200 -11.48 -23.94 -12.22
C VAL A 200 -12.25 -23.00 -13.13
N ASP A 201 -12.15 -23.22 -14.43
CA ASP A 201 -12.84 -22.49 -15.48
C ASP A 201 -13.74 -23.44 -16.28
N CYS A 202 -14.47 -22.92 -17.27
CA CYS A 202 -15.32 -23.72 -18.14
C CYS A 202 -14.88 -23.67 -19.61
N VAL A 203 -15.21 -24.73 -20.35
CA VAL A 203 -15.05 -24.75 -21.81
C VAL A 203 -15.87 -23.62 -22.43
N GLY A 204 -15.25 -22.82 -23.31
CA GLY A 204 -15.88 -21.66 -23.95
C GLY A 204 -15.80 -20.35 -23.15
N SER A 205 -15.06 -20.33 -22.04
CA SER A 205 -14.62 -19.12 -21.33
C SER A 205 -13.34 -18.56 -21.96
N ALA A 206 -13.12 -17.24 -21.93
CA ALA A 206 -11.95 -16.57 -22.50
C ALA A 206 -10.80 -16.33 -21.50
N LEU A 207 -10.95 -16.76 -20.23
CA LEU A 207 -10.07 -16.33 -19.12
C LEU A 207 -8.63 -16.85 -19.19
N PHE A 208 -8.41 -17.99 -19.84
CA PHE A 208 -7.15 -18.72 -19.80
C PHE A 208 -6.70 -19.16 -21.20
N ALA A 209 -6.54 -18.17 -22.09
CA ALA A 209 -6.09 -18.38 -23.48
C ALA A 209 -6.97 -19.35 -24.29
N GLN A 210 -8.27 -19.34 -24.01
CA GLN A 210 -9.29 -20.08 -24.74
C GLN A 210 -10.13 -19.10 -25.58
N PRO A 211 -10.69 -19.52 -26.72
CA PRO A 211 -11.62 -18.69 -27.48
C PRO A 211 -12.95 -18.55 -26.74
N ASP A 212 -13.52 -17.34 -26.71
CA ASP A 212 -14.88 -17.13 -26.23
C ASP A 212 -15.87 -17.87 -27.16
N ARG A 213 -16.62 -18.81 -26.59
CA ARG A 213 -17.66 -19.55 -27.32
C ARG A 213 -19.02 -19.21 -26.72
N PRO A 214 -19.81 -18.35 -27.39
CA PRO A 214 -21.19 -18.10 -27.00
C PRO A 214 -21.98 -19.41 -27.03
N GLY A 215 -22.67 -19.75 -25.94
CA GLY A 215 -23.50 -20.97 -25.87
C GLY A 215 -23.24 -21.88 -24.67
N ARG A 216 -22.22 -21.59 -23.84
CA ARG A 216 -22.04 -22.28 -22.55
C ARG A 216 -23.27 -22.11 -21.65
N LEU A 217 -23.67 -23.18 -20.97
CA LEU A 217 -24.81 -23.19 -20.05
C LEU A 217 -24.38 -22.99 -18.59
N GLN A 218 -23.13 -23.31 -18.26
CA GLN A 218 -22.54 -22.98 -16.96
C GLN A 218 -22.63 -21.48 -16.67
N SER A 219 -23.08 -21.14 -15.46
CA SER A 219 -23.06 -19.78 -14.93
C SER A 219 -22.33 -19.72 -13.57
N GLY A 220 -21.92 -18.52 -13.15
CA GLY A 220 -21.16 -18.30 -11.91
C GLY A 220 -19.64 -18.43 -12.02
N LEU A 221 -19.15 -19.11 -13.06
CA LEU A 221 -17.74 -19.19 -13.48
C LEU A 221 -17.58 -18.92 -14.98
N GLY A 222 -16.34 -18.65 -15.39
CA GLY A 222 -15.99 -18.29 -16.77
C GLY A 222 -16.47 -16.91 -17.18
N ASN A 223 -15.82 -16.32 -18.18
CA ASN A 223 -16.16 -15.00 -18.68
C ASN A 223 -15.78 -14.83 -20.15
N SER A 224 -16.46 -13.92 -20.84
CA SER A 224 -16.17 -13.57 -22.24
C SER A 224 -15.11 -12.47 -22.37
N LEU A 225 -14.77 -11.82 -21.26
CA LEU A 225 -13.74 -10.78 -21.17
C LEU A 225 -12.81 -11.04 -19.98
N GLN A 226 -11.53 -10.72 -20.14
CA GLN A 226 -10.53 -10.82 -19.08
C GLN A 226 -10.78 -9.76 -17.99
N PRO A 227 -11.11 -10.15 -16.74
CA PRO A 227 -11.21 -9.21 -15.62
C PRO A 227 -9.84 -8.67 -15.25
N ALA A 228 -9.73 -7.38 -14.92
CA ALA A 228 -8.49 -6.81 -14.39
C ALA A 228 -8.13 -7.36 -12.99
N ASN A 229 -9.12 -7.92 -12.29
CA ASN A 229 -8.95 -8.62 -11.02
C ASN A 229 -8.38 -10.04 -11.13
N LEU A 230 -8.28 -10.62 -12.33
CA LEU A 230 -7.68 -11.95 -12.54
C LEU A 230 -6.16 -11.83 -12.67
N ASP A 231 -5.48 -12.24 -11.61
CA ASP A 231 -4.02 -12.31 -11.53
C ASP A 231 -3.54 -13.76 -11.70
N ALA A 232 -3.31 -14.16 -12.96
CA ALA A 232 -2.89 -15.52 -13.30
C ALA A 232 -1.53 -15.91 -12.71
N SER A 233 -0.68 -14.95 -12.31
CA SER A 233 0.60 -15.23 -11.64
C SER A 233 0.43 -15.91 -10.27
N LEU A 234 -0.78 -15.83 -9.69
CA LEU A 234 -1.13 -16.49 -8.44
C LEU A 234 -1.54 -17.95 -8.61
N LEU A 235 -1.82 -18.41 -9.82
CA LEU A 235 -2.31 -19.77 -10.08
C LEU A 235 -1.14 -20.66 -10.53
N ASP A 236 -1.18 -21.92 -10.13
CA ASP A 236 -0.22 -22.96 -10.50
C ASP A 236 -0.77 -23.85 -11.61
N GLU A 237 -2.09 -24.08 -11.61
CA GLU A 237 -2.80 -24.91 -12.56
C GLU A 237 -4.20 -24.36 -12.85
N VAL A 238 -4.73 -24.65 -14.04
CA VAL A 238 -6.11 -24.41 -14.42
C VAL A 238 -6.76 -25.68 -14.97
N HIS A 239 -8.02 -25.91 -14.62
CA HIS A 239 -8.89 -26.91 -15.23
C HIS A 239 -10.04 -26.25 -15.99
N TRP A 240 -10.46 -26.86 -17.10
CA TRP A 240 -11.69 -26.50 -17.81
C TRP A 240 -12.63 -27.68 -17.85
N LEU A 241 -13.90 -27.48 -17.49
CA LEU A 241 -14.96 -28.49 -17.61
C LEU A 241 -16.02 -28.03 -18.61
N ASN A 242 -16.56 -28.97 -19.38
CA ASN A 242 -17.75 -28.72 -20.19
C ASN A 242 -19.03 -28.80 -19.34
N ASP A 243 -20.17 -28.46 -19.95
CA ASP A 243 -21.45 -28.36 -19.24
C ASP A 243 -21.91 -29.72 -18.65
N HIS A 244 -21.72 -30.82 -19.37
CA HIS A 244 -22.08 -32.16 -18.89
C HIS A 244 -21.23 -32.56 -17.67
N GLU A 245 -19.92 -32.39 -17.74
CA GLU A 245 -18.98 -32.70 -16.65
C GLU A 245 -19.30 -31.88 -15.39
N ALA A 246 -19.55 -30.59 -15.54
CA ALA A 246 -19.90 -29.71 -14.43
C ALA A 246 -21.25 -30.08 -13.79
N PHE A 247 -22.28 -30.34 -14.60
CA PHE A 247 -23.62 -30.60 -14.10
C PHE A 247 -23.70 -31.99 -13.47
N ALA A 248 -23.09 -33.01 -14.09
CA ALA A 248 -22.98 -34.35 -13.51
C ALA A 248 -22.26 -34.31 -12.14
N ALA A 249 -21.14 -33.59 -12.04
CA ALA A 249 -20.44 -33.42 -10.78
C ALA A 249 -21.26 -32.68 -9.71
N THR A 250 -22.18 -31.81 -10.12
CA THR A 250 -23.10 -31.12 -9.21
C THR A 250 -24.12 -32.07 -8.60
N HIS A 251 -24.69 -32.97 -9.42
CA HIS A 251 -25.55 -34.05 -8.92
C HIS A 251 -24.80 -35.01 -8.00
N ASP A 252 -23.56 -35.38 -8.36
CA ASP A 252 -22.70 -36.20 -7.51
C ASP A 252 -22.41 -35.52 -6.17
N LEU A 253 -22.12 -34.23 -6.15
CA LEU A 253 -21.89 -33.47 -4.91
C LEU A 253 -23.10 -33.56 -3.96
N ALA A 254 -24.31 -33.38 -4.49
CA ALA A 254 -25.53 -33.51 -3.71
C ALA A 254 -25.74 -34.95 -3.21
N ARG A 255 -25.56 -35.94 -4.09
CA ARG A 255 -25.77 -37.37 -3.80
C ARG A 255 -24.75 -37.93 -2.81
N GLU A 256 -23.49 -37.56 -2.93
CA GLU A 256 -22.38 -38.15 -2.19
C GLU A 256 -22.05 -37.39 -0.91
N GLN A 257 -22.20 -36.06 -0.91
CA GLN A 257 -21.82 -35.20 0.22
C GLN A 257 -23.01 -34.53 0.90
N GLN A 258 -24.24 -34.71 0.40
CA GLN A 258 -25.46 -34.03 0.89
C GLN A 258 -25.34 -32.49 0.85
N ILE A 259 -24.59 -31.99 -0.12
CA ILE A 259 -24.40 -30.55 -0.35
C ILE A 259 -25.19 -30.13 -1.58
N PHE A 260 -26.29 -29.42 -1.38
CA PHE A 260 -27.13 -28.92 -2.47
C PHE A 260 -26.62 -27.56 -3.00
N ALA A 261 -25.63 -27.61 -3.90
CA ALA A 261 -24.91 -26.44 -4.39
C ALA A 261 -25.13 -26.18 -5.89
N GLY A 262 -24.61 -25.04 -6.39
CA GLY A 262 -24.62 -24.70 -7.81
C GLY A 262 -23.54 -25.39 -8.64
N ASN A 263 -23.62 -25.26 -9.98
CA ASN A 263 -22.64 -25.84 -10.91
C ASN A 263 -21.21 -25.35 -10.67
N THR A 264 -21.04 -24.13 -10.16
CA THR A 264 -19.71 -23.61 -9.81
C THR A 264 -19.06 -24.46 -8.71
N SER A 265 -19.83 -24.89 -7.71
CA SER A 265 -19.35 -25.81 -6.66
C SER A 265 -19.15 -27.23 -7.20
N GLY A 266 -20.01 -27.69 -8.11
CA GLY A 266 -19.86 -28.98 -8.79
C GLY A 266 -18.56 -29.09 -9.59
N SER A 267 -18.20 -28.05 -10.36
CA SER A 267 -16.93 -28.03 -11.10
C SER A 267 -15.72 -28.08 -10.17
N VAL A 268 -15.75 -27.32 -9.06
CA VAL A 268 -14.71 -27.39 -8.03
C VAL A 268 -14.66 -28.77 -7.39
N TYR A 269 -15.81 -29.37 -7.07
CA TYR A 269 -15.91 -30.71 -6.50
C TYR A 269 -15.27 -31.77 -7.39
N GLN A 270 -15.50 -31.72 -8.71
CA GLN A 270 -14.90 -32.65 -9.65
C GLN A 270 -13.37 -32.58 -9.65
N VAL A 271 -12.82 -31.37 -9.57
CA VAL A 271 -11.36 -31.15 -9.44
C VAL A 271 -10.85 -31.64 -8.08
N LEU A 272 -11.58 -31.39 -6.99
CA LEU A 272 -11.23 -31.92 -5.67
C LEU A 272 -11.19 -33.45 -5.66
N ARG A 273 -12.14 -34.15 -6.31
CA ARG A 273 -12.12 -35.61 -6.44
C ARG A 273 -10.85 -36.10 -7.13
N HIS A 274 -10.47 -35.43 -8.22
CA HIS A 274 -9.24 -35.75 -8.94
C HIS A 274 -8.00 -35.57 -8.06
N LEU A 275 -7.88 -34.41 -7.40
CA LEU A 275 -6.73 -34.10 -6.55
C LEU A 275 -6.69 -34.98 -5.29
N ALA A 276 -7.84 -35.35 -4.73
CA ALA A 276 -7.93 -36.28 -3.59
C ALA A 276 -7.31 -37.64 -3.94
N ALA A 277 -7.66 -38.18 -5.12
CA ALA A 277 -7.19 -39.48 -5.57
C ALA A 277 -5.67 -39.51 -5.91
N HIS A 278 -5.07 -38.35 -6.16
CA HIS A 278 -3.65 -38.21 -6.56
C HIS A 278 -2.83 -37.37 -5.56
N GLY A 279 -3.37 -37.08 -4.38
CA GLY A 279 -2.78 -36.17 -3.41
C GLY A 279 -1.60 -36.80 -2.66
N GLU A 280 -0.59 -36.00 -2.35
CA GLU A 280 0.52 -36.42 -1.50
C GLU A 280 0.09 -36.49 -0.02
N PRO A 281 0.47 -37.53 0.73
CA PRO A 281 0.17 -37.65 2.15
C PRO A 281 0.59 -36.40 2.96
N GLY A 282 -0.26 -35.99 3.89
CA GLY A 282 -0.01 -34.85 4.78
C GLY A 282 -0.48 -33.51 4.22
N ARG A 283 -0.96 -33.44 2.97
CA ARG A 283 -1.49 -32.21 2.38
C ARG A 283 -2.95 -31.98 2.73
N ARG A 284 -3.29 -30.71 2.97
CA ARG A 284 -4.66 -30.22 3.11
C ARG A 284 -5.12 -29.46 1.87
N ILE A 285 -6.18 -29.96 1.27
CA ILE A 285 -6.80 -29.43 0.05
C ILE A 285 -8.13 -28.77 0.43
N VAL A 286 -8.30 -27.51 0.05
CA VAL A 286 -9.53 -26.73 0.32
C VAL A 286 -10.15 -26.29 -1.00
N GLY A 287 -11.41 -26.65 -1.22
CA GLY A 287 -12.23 -26.07 -2.28
C GLY A 287 -13.22 -25.02 -1.78
N ILE A 288 -13.51 -24.01 -2.59
CA ILE A 288 -14.50 -22.98 -2.26
C ILE A 288 -15.82 -23.25 -2.98
N PHE A 289 -16.93 -23.36 -2.23
CA PHE A 289 -18.28 -23.61 -2.76
C PHE A 289 -19.15 -22.35 -2.64
N PRO A 290 -19.32 -21.57 -3.73
CA PRO A 290 -19.78 -20.19 -3.63
C PRO A 290 -21.29 -20.00 -3.48
N ASP A 291 -22.11 -20.91 -3.99
CA ASP A 291 -23.56 -20.70 -4.10
C ASP A 291 -24.40 -21.98 -4.01
N ARG A 292 -25.69 -21.78 -3.69
CA ARG A 292 -26.67 -22.85 -3.44
C ARG A 292 -27.32 -23.35 -4.72
N GLY A 293 -27.85 -24.57 -4.67
CA GLY A 293 -28.54 -25.22 -5.79
C GLY A 293 -29.89 -24.60 -6.17
N ASP A 294 -30.54 -23.84 -5.29
CA ASP A 294 -31.93 -23.38 -5.47
C ASP A 294 -32.14 -22.61 -6.78
N ARG A 295 -31.18 -21.76 -7.18
CA ARG A 295 -31.27 -20.95 -8.41
C ARG A 295 -31.11 -21.77 -9.70
N TYR A 296 -30.74 -23.05 -9.57
CA TYR A 296 -30.48 -23.96 -10.67
C TYR A 296 -31.50 -25.11 -10.76
N ALA A 297 -32.61 -25.01 -10.02
CA ALA A 297 -33.66 -26.02 -10.02
C ALA A 297 -34.18 -26.31 -11.45
N ASP A 298 -34.39 -25.26 -12.24
CA ASP A 298 -34.91 -25.36 -13.62
C ASP A 298 -33.80 -25.58 -14.68
N THR A 299 -32.53 -25.69 -14.27
CA THR A 299 -31.39 -25.87 -15.19
C THR A 299 -30.58 -27.10 -14.81
N VAL A 300 -29.58 -26.95 -13.94
CA VAL A 300 -28.65 -28.03 -13.55
C VAL A 300 -29.39 -29.24 -12.98
N TYR A 301 -30.45 -29.01 -12.19
CA TYR A 301 -31.23 -30.06 -11.54
C TYR A 301 -32.50 -30.46 -12.33
N SER A 302 -32.71 -29.92 -13.53
CA SER A 302 -33.88 -30.22 -14.36
C SER A 302 -33.55 -31.20 -15.48
N GLN A 303 -34.20 -32.37 -15.48
CA GLN A 303 -34.01 -33.36 -16.54
C GLN A 303 -34.47 -32.82 -17.91
N ASP A 304 -35.57 -32.06 -17.94
CA ASP A 304 -36.07 -31.45 -19.17
C ASP A 304 -35.02 -30.52 -19.79
N HIS A 305 -34.30 -29.76 -18.96
CA HIS A 305 -33.22 -28.89 -19.42
C HIS A 305 -32.03 -29.68 -19.99
N TRP A 306 -31.68 -30.81 -19.37
CA TRP A 306 -30.64 -31.71 -19.86
C TRP A 306 -30.99 -32.30 -21.23
N ASP A 307 -32.23 -32.72 -21.41
CA ASP A 307 -32.72 -33.32 -22.64
C ASP A 307 -32.82 -32.25 -23.76
N GLU A 308 -33.35 -31.07 -23.45
CA GLU A 308 -33.46 -29.93 -24.39
C GLU A 308 -32.10 -29.52 -24.96
N HIS A 309 -31.07 -29.48 -24.12
CA HIS A 309 -29.72 -29.06 -24.51
C HIS A 309 -28.80 -30.22 -24.90
N ARG A 310 -29.33 -31.46 -24.93
CA ARG A 310 -28.60 -32.68 -25.27
C ARG A 310 -27.29 -32.82 -24.48
N LEU A 311 -27.33 -32.51 -23.18
CA LEU A 311 -26.13 -32.50 -22.33
C LEU A 311 -25.44 -33.87 -22.29
N SER A 312 -26.22 -34.95 -22.31
CA SER A 312 -25.72 -36.33 -22.32
C SER A 312 -24.91 -36.69 -23.58
N ASP A 313 -25.01 -35.90 -24.66
CA ASP A 313 -24.24 -36.10 -25.89
C ASP A 313 -22.84 -35.47 -25.81
N LEU A 314 -22.60 -34.58 -24.84
CA LEU A 314 -21.28 -34.00 -24.61
C LEU A 314 -20.36 -35.04 -23.96
N GLU A 315 -19.06 -34.96 -24.27
CA GLU A 315 -18.06 -35.86 -23.70
C GLU A 315 -18.05 -35.77 -22.17
N LEU A 316 -18.05 -36.92 -21.48
CA LEU A 316 -17.83 -37.03 -20.04
C LEU A 316 -16.46 -37.67 -19.80
N ALA A 317 -15.41 -36.86 -19.68
CA ALA A 317 -14.07 -37.38 -19.46
C ALA A 317 -13.92 -37.91 -18.01
N PRO A 318 -13.39 -39.14 -17.80
CA PRO A 318 -13.26 -39.71 -16.46
C PRO A 318 -12.11 -39.10 -15.64
N ARG A 319 -11.18 -38.41 -16.30
CA ARG A 319 -10.02 -37.71 -15.71
C ARG A 319 -9.64 -36.54 -16.61
N PRO A 320 -9.02 -35.47 -16.08
CA PRO A 320 -8.61 -34.35 -16.90
C PRO A 320 -7.53 -34.78 -17.90
N ARG A 321 -7.67 -34.33 -19.15
CA ARG A 321 -6.62 -34.42 -20.17
C ARG A 321 -5.57 -33.35 -19.89
N GLU A 322 -4.30 -33.73 -19.80
CA GLU A 322 -3.21 -32.77 -19.68
C GLU A 322 -2.89 -32.16 -21.05
N VAL A 323 -2.90 -30.83 -21.12
CA VAL A 323 -2.63 -30.08 -22.35
C VAL A 323 -1.62 -28.97 -22.08
N VAL A 324 -0.95 -28.52 -23.13
CA VAL A 324 -0.11 -27.32 -23.08
C VAL A 324 -1.01 -26.10 -22.95
N TYR A 325 -0.65 -25.12 -22.11
CA TYR A 325 -1.41 -23.88 -21.96
C TYR A 325 -1.61 -23.17 -23.32
N GLY A 326 -2.83 -22.70 -23.59
CA GLY A 326 -3.23 -22.14 -24.89
C GLY A 326 -3.72 -23.17 -25.92
N THR A 327 -3.65 -24.47 -25.62
CA THR A 327 -4.35 -25.49 -26.43
C THR A 327 -5.85 -25.32 -26.25
N GLU A 328 -6.61 -25.25 -27.34
CA GLU A 328 -8.07 -25.20 -27.28
C GLU A 328 -8.66 -26.50 -26.72
N VAL A 329 -9.57 -26.40 -25.74
CA VAL A 329 -10.16 -27.57 -25.06
C VAL A 329 -11.68 -27.65 -25.24
N HIS A 330 -12.22 -28.87 -25.21
CA HIS A 330 -13.65 -29.16 -25.43
C HIS A 330 -14.29 -30.08 -24.38
N SER A 331 -13.48 -30.66 -23.52
CA SER A 331 -13.85 -31.56 -22.41
C SER A 331 -12.84 -31.40 -21.30
N TRP A 332 -13.03 -32.11 -20.18
CA TRP A 332 -12.26 -31.89 -18.96
C TRP A 332 -10.76 -32.00 -19.23
N SER A 333 -10.10 -30.85 -19.09
CA SER A 333 -8.69 -30.69 -19.39
C SER A 333 -8.00 -29.86 -18.31
N ARG A 334 -6.68 -30.01 -18.18
CA ARG A 334 -5.85 -29.24 -17.25
C ARG A 334 -4.56 -28.76 -17.93
N ALA A 335 -4.05 -27.61 -17.50
CA ALA A 335 -2.75 -27.10 -17.91
C ALA A 335 -2.01 -26.44 -16.74
N SER A 336 -0.69 -26.66 -16.67
CA SER A 336 0.18 -25.94 -15.73
C SER A 336 0.41 -24.50 -16.19
N LEU A 337 0.49 -23.57 -15.24
CA LEU A 337 0.74 -22.15 -15.46
C LEU A 337 2.15 -21.70 -15.03
N HIS A 338 3.00 -22.62 -14.55
CA HIS A 338 4.32 -22.28 -13.99
C HIS A 338 5.24 -21.56 -14.98
N GLU A 339 5.23 -21.96 -16.26
CA GLU A 339 6.12 -21.42 -17.30
C GLU A 339 5.62 -20.10 -17.93
N VAL A 340 4.39 -19.68 -17.63
CA VAL A 340 3.71 -18.55 -18.30
C VAL A 340 3.39 -17.42 -17.33
N ARG A 341 3.97 -17.42 -16.12
CA ARG A 341 3.69 -16.40 -15.10
C ARG A 341 4.19 -15.02 -15.56
N PRO A 342 3.31 -14.01 -15.67
CA PRO A 342 3.75 -12.66 -15.99
C PRO A 342 4.60 -12.10 -14.85
N VAL A 343 5.78 -11.58 -15.18
CA VAL A 343 6.65 -10.88 -14.22
C VAL A 343 6.07 -9.49 -14.00
N ARG A 344 5.78 -9.15 -12.73
CA ARG A 344 5.37 -7.80 -12.37
C ARG A 344 6.55 -6.85 -12.53
N ARG A 345 6.36 -5.71 -13.17
CA ARG A 345 7.46 -4.77 -13.45
C ARG A 345 7.16 -3.33 -13.08
N THR A 346 5.91 -2.94 -12.85
CA THR A 346 5.58 -1.55 -12.59
C THR A 346 5.75 -1.21 -11.10
N LEU A 347 6.59 -0.22 -10.79
CA LEU A 347 6.75 0.32 -9.44
C LEU A 347 6.13 1.72 -9.36
N LEU A 348 5.10 1.85 -8.53
CA LEU A 348 4.38 3.10 -8.35
C LEU A 348 5.05 3.97 -7.29
N PHE A 349 5.20 5.27 -7.58
CA PHE A 349 5.67 6.29 -6.65
C PHE A 349 4.56 7.32 -6.43
N VAL A 350 4.09 7.49 -5.18
CA VAL A 350 3.13 8.55 -4.85
C VAL A 350 3.90 9.76 -4.38
N GLU A 351 4.04 10.73 -5.27
CA GLU A 351 4.86 11.91 -5.07
C GLU A 351 6.31 11.53 -4.69
N SER A 352 7.16 12.54 -4.51
CA SER A 352 8.56 12.33 -4.19
C SER A 352 9.11 13.51 -3.41
N ASN A 353 10.28 13.33 -2.79
CA ASN A 353 11.09 14.47 -2.43
C ASN A 353 11.49 15.25 -3.68
N THR A 354 11.54 16.57 -3.56
CA THR A 354 11.93 17.48 -4.65
C THR A 354 13.45 17.66 -4.75
N THR A 355 14.18 17.21 -3.73
CA THR A 355 15.63 17.23 -3.64
C THR A 355 16.14 15.88 -3.12
N GLY A 356 17.46 15.67 -3.17
CA GLY A 356 18.11 14.47 -2.63
C GLY A 356 17.67 13.18 -3.35
N THR A 357 17.14 12.22 -2.59
CA THR A 357 16.83 10.86 -3.07
C THR A 357 15.61 10.76 -3.99
N GLY A 358 14.85 11.84 -4.19
CA GLY A 358 13.59 11.79 -4.92
C GLY A 358 13.69 11.27 -6.34
N MET A 359 14.33 12.02 -7.24
CA MET A 359 14.54 11.60 -8.63
C MET A 359 15.51 10.41 -8.74
N ALA A 360 16.42 10.25 -7.78
CA ALA A 360 17.30 9.08 -7.73
C ALA A 360 16.52 7.78 -7.56
N ALA A 361 15.42 7.78 -6.80
CA ALA A 361 14.59 6.60 -6.58
C ALA A 361 13.93 6.10 -7.87
N LEU A 362 13.46 7.03 -8.70
CA LEU A 362 12.86 6.73 -10.00
C LEU A 362 13.90 6.14 -10.97
N ARG A 363 15.11 6.72 -11.02
CA ARG A 363 16.21 6.18 -11.85
C ARG A 363 16.64 4.78 -11.39
N LEU A 364 16.82 4.62 -10.08
CA LEU A 364 17.21 3.34 -9.49
C LEU A 364 16.18 2.24 -9.75
N ALA A 365 14.89 2.55 -9.70
CA ALA A 365 13.86 1.57 -10.05
C ALA A 365 14.05 1.02 -11.48
N ARG A 366 14.42 1.89 -12.43
CA ARG A 366 14.73 1.47 -13.81
C ARG A 366 16.02 0.67 -13.91
N GLU A 367 17.05 1.02 -13.14
CA GLU A 367 18.29 0.24 -13.04
C GLU A 367 18.06 -1.16 -12.48
N LEU A 368 17.02 -1.32 -11.65
CA LEU A 368 16.55 -2.61 -11.12
C LEU A 368 15.49 -3.30 -12.02
N ASP A 369 15.41 -2.94 -13.30
CA ASP A 369 14.49 -3.50 -14.31
C ASP A 369 12.98 -3.33 -14.01
N PHE A 370 12.62 -2.34 -13.18
CA PHE A 370 11.23 -1.91 -13.03
C PHE A 370 10.87 -0.78 -14.00
N THR A 371 9.59 -0.65 -14.32
CA THR A 371 8.99 0.52 -14.96
C THR A 371 8.51 1.48 -13.87
N PRO A 372 9.23 2.59 -13.60
CA PRO A 372 8.80 3.56 -12.60
C PRO A 372 7.63 4.40 -13.11
N VAL A 373 6.61 4.57 -12.28
CA VAL A 373 5.47 5.47 -12.52
C VAL A 373 5.35 6.46 -11.37
N LEU A 374 5.37 7.75 -11.66
CA LEU A 374 5.14 8.80 -10.67
C LEU A 374 3.69 9.29 -10.74
N LEU A 375 2.92 9.06 -9.66
CA LEU A 375 1.64 9.70 -9.42
C LEU A 375 1.89 11.05 -8.74
N THR A 376 1.51 12.15 -9.41
CA THR A 376 1.77 13.51 -8.92
C THR A 376 0.65 14.47 -9.30
N GLY A 377 0.33 15.42 -8.42
CA GLY A 377 -0.59 16.52 -8.75
C GLY A 377 0.07 17.64 -9.55
N GLU A 378 1.40 17.74 -9.51
CA GLU A 378 2.15 18.86 -10.10
C GLU A 378 3.52 18.38 -10.63
N PRO A 379 3.58 17.86 -11.87
CA PRO A 379 4.84 17.35 -12.45
C PRO A 379 5.97 18.40 -12.49
N GLY A 380 5.63 19.67 -12.75
CA GLY A 380 6.60 20.77 -12.87
C GLY A 380 7.39 21.05 -11.59
N ARG A 381 6.96 20.50 -10.45
CA ARG A 381 7.65 20.59 -9.16
C ARG A 381 8.97 19.81 -9.14
N TYR A 382 9.14 18.82 -10.01
CA TYR A 382 10.25 17.87 -9.99
C TYR A 382 11.29 18.20 -11.07
N THR A 383 12.35 18.90 -10.67
CA THR A 383 13.48 19.18 -11.58
C THR A 383 14.22 17.88 -11.94
N GLY A 384 14.42 17.63 -13.24
CA GLY A 384 15.09 16.43 -13.74
C GLY A 384 14.20 15.18 -13.79
N LEU A 385 12.87 15.36 -13.74
CA LEU A 385 11.89 14.28 -13.88
C LEU A 385 12.00 13.57 -15.23
N ASP A 386 12.13 14.34 -16.32
CA ASP A 386 12.26 13.78 -17.68
C ASP A 386 13.48 12.85 -17.80
N ASP A 387 14.58 13.17 -17.12
CA ASP A 387 15.81 12.37 -17.10
C ASP A 387 15.67 11.05 -16.32
N THR A 388 14.57 10.86 -15.59
CA THR A 388 14.35 9.61 -14.85
C THR A 388 13.80 8.49 -15.74
N GLY A 389 13.15 8.84 -16.85
CA GLY A 389 12.41 7.90 -17.68
C GLY A 389 11.14 7.33 -17.02
N ALA A 390 10.66 7.94 -15.93
CA ALA A 390 9.41 7.54 -15.30
C ALA A 390 8.18 7.98 -16.11
N GLU A 391 7.18 7.11 -16.19
CA GLU A 391 5.85 7.52 -16.66
C GLU A 391 5.20 8.42 -15.60
N VAL A 392 4.51 9.47 -16.03
CA VAL A 392 3.85 10.43 -15.13
C VAL A 392 2.34 10.28 -15.25
N VAL A 393 1.68 10.02 -14.11
CA VAL A 393 0.22 10.00 -14.00
C VAL A 393 -0.22 11.19 -13.17
N VAL A 394 -0.84 12.16 -13.83
CA VAL A 394 -1.33 13.37 -13.16
C VAL A 394 -2.67 13.08 -12.49
N CYS A 395 -2.73 13.21 -11.16
CA CYS A 395 -3.95 13.01 -10.38
C CYS A 395 -3.90 13.81 -9.07
N ASP A 396 -5.06 13.97 -8.41
CA ASP A 396 -5.11 14.60 -7.09
C ASP A 396 -4.53 13.65 -6.03
N THR A 397 -3.26 13.86 -5.68
CA THR A 397 -2.54 13.05 -4.70
C THR A 397 -2.96 13.33 -3.26
N THR A 398 -3.78 14.35 -3.02
CA THR A 398 -4.37 14.65 -1.70
C THR A 398 -5.63 13.82 -1.43
N SER A 399 -6.20 13.21 -2.47
CA SER A 399 -7.40 12.36 -2.42
C SER A 399 -7.04 10.90 -2.63
N LEU A 400 -7.17 10.09 -1.57
CA LEU A 400 -7.00 8.63 -1.66
C LEU A 400 -7.97 8.00 -2.70
N PRO A 401 -9.26 8.42 -2.80
CA PRO A 401 -10.13 8.01 -3.90
C PRO A 401 -9.55 8.28 -5.30
N ALA A 402 -9.05 9.50 -5.54
CA ALA A 402 -8.53 9.88 -6.85
C ALA A 402 -7.26 9.08 -7.21
N LEU A 403 -6.39 8.82 -6.22
CA LEU A 403 -5.24 7.92 -6.39
C LEU A 403 -5.67 6.50 -6.74
N ARG A 404 -6.68 5.95 -6.06
CA ARG A 404 -7.21 4.62 -6.38
C ARG A 404 -7.79 4.55 -7.79
N GLU A 405 -8.55 5.55 -8.19
CA GLU A 405 -9.11 5.66 -9.54
C GLU A 405 -7.99 5.75 -10.60
N ALA A 406 -6.97 6.59 -10.39
CA ALA A 406 -5.84 6.72 -11.31
C ALA A 406 -5.07 5.39 -11.47
N VAL A 407 -4.90 4.62 -10.39
CA VAL A 407 -4.27 3.31 -10.46
C VAL A 407 -5.18 2.28 -11.17
N GLN A 408 -6.45 2.21 -10.81
CA GLN A 408 -7.43 1.26 -11.37
C GLN A 408 -7.64 1.43 -12.87
N THR A 409 -7.68 2.67 -13.34
CA THR A 409 -7.94 2.99 -14.75
C THR A 409 -6.74 2.71 -15.66
N ARG A 410 -5.52 2.77 -15.10
CA ARG A 410 -4.28 2.72 -15.87
C ARG A 410 -3.57 1.37 -15.83
N PHE A 411 -3.72 0.62 -14.73
CA PHE A 411 -2.92 -0.58 -14.45
C PHE A 411 -3.78 -1.75 -14.03
N ARG A 412 -3.35 -2.96 -14.40
CA ARG A 412 -3.88 -4.21 -13.85
C ARG A 412 -3.07 -4.62 -12.62
N ALA A 413 -3.70 -5.30 -11.67
CA ALA A 413 -3.06 -5.67 -10.40
C ALA A 413 -1.79 -6.53 -10.60
N GLN A 414 -1.76 -7.37 -11.63
CA GLN A 414 -0.62 -8.23 -11.99
C GLN A 414 0.56 -7.46 -12.62
N GLU A 415 0.38 -6.22 -13.04
CA GLU A 415 1.47 -5.40 -13.60
C GLU A 415 2.27 -4.72 -12.48
N ILE A 416 1.62 -4.48 -11.34
CA ILE A 416 2.16 -3.70 -10.21
C ILE A 416 3.03 -4.59 -9.32
N ALA A 417 4.33 -4.32 -9.33
CA ALA A 417 5.33 -4.95 -8.47
C ALA A 417 5.30 -4.39 -7.03
N GLY A 418 5.03 -3.10 -6.87
CA GLY A 418 5.02 -2.44 -5.57
C GLY A 418 4.56 -1.00 -5.65
N ILE A 419 4.46 -0.37 -4.47
CA ILE A 419 4.17 1.07 -4.34
C ILE A 419 4.99 1.67 -3.20
N THR A 420 5.57 2.84 -3.42
CA THR A 420 6.42 3.52 -2.44
C THR A 420 6.34 5.05 -2.57
N THR A 421 7.04 5.76 -1.69
CA THR A 421 7.30 7.19 -1.81
C THR A 421 8.63 7.51 -1.12
N THR A 422 9.33 8.54 -1.59
CA THR A 422 10.41 9.16 -0.84
C THR A 422 9.91 10.34 0.00
N SER A 423 8.67 10.79 -0.26
CA SER A 423 8.07 11.94 0.39
C SER A 423 7.44 11.56 1.72
N ASP A 424 7.88 12.31 2.71
CA ASP A 424 7.45 12.22 4.09
C ASP A 424 5.91 12.32 4.22
N PHE A 425 5.31 13.25 3.47
CA PHE A 425 3.88 13.58 3.54
C PHE A 425 2.96 12.45 3.07
N TYR A 426 3.47 11.55 2.22
CA TYR A 426 2.66 10.55 1.54
C TYR A 426 2.86 9.14 2.08
N VAL A 427 3.72 8.94 3.10
CA VAL A 427 3.95 7.61 3.69
C VAL A 427 2.65 6.97 4.21
N PRO A 428 1.75 7.68 4.92
CA PRO A 428 0.46 7.11 5.31
C PRO A 428 -0.43 6.74 4.11
N THR A 429 -0.48 7.59 3.08
CA THR A 429 -1.27 7.36 1.86
C THR A 429 -0.75 6.16 1.08
N VAL A 430 0.57 6.02 0.94
CA VAL A 430 1.21 4.86 0.33
C VAL A 430 0.92 3.59 1.12
N ALA A 431 0.91 3.64 2.45
CA ALA A 431 0.55 2.49 3.29
C ALA A 431 -0.92 2.04 3.09
N GLU A 432 -1.86 2.99 2.93
CA GLU A 432 -3.25 2.69 2.57
C GLU A 432 -3.33 2.03 1.18
N LEU A 433 -2.61 2.57 0.18
CA LEU A 433 -2.61 2.03 -1.17
C LEU A 433 -1.90 0.67 -1.28
N ALA A 434 -0.78 0.47 -0.59
CA ALA A 434 -0.10 -0.81 -0.51
C ALA A 434 -1.02 -1.87 0.08
N THR A 435 -1.71 -1.54 1.19
CA THR A 435 -2.71 -2.41 1.79
C THR A 435 -3.84 -2.71 0.81
N TRP A 436 -4.33 -1.71 0.09
CA TRP A 436 -5.40 -1.88 -0.90
C TRP A 436 -4.99 -2.79 -2.06
N LEU A 437 -3.82 -2.57 -2.66
CA LEU A 437 -3.26 -3.39 -3.75
C LEU A 437 -2.83 -4.79 -3.28
N GLY A 438 -2.66 -4.99 -1.98
CA GLY A 438 -2.06 -6.20 -1.42
C GLY A 438 -0.55 -6.28 -1.70
N ALA A 439 0.10 -5.12 -1.85
CA ALA A 439 1.54 -4.97 -1.97
C ALA A 439 2.21 -4.94 -0.58
N PRO A 440 3.52 -5.21 -0.49
CA PRO A 440 4.30 -5.04 0.73
C PRO A 440 4.21 -3.59 1.26
N GLY A 441 4.11 -3.44 2.59
CA GLY A 441 4.02 -2.13 3.21
C GLY A 441 3.75 -2.18 4.71
N ASN A 442 3.82 -1.02 5.34
CA ASN A 442 3.45 -0.85 6.75
C ASN A 442 1.94 -0.68 6.94
N PRO A 443 1.41 -0.94 8.16
CA PRO A 443 0.07 -0.49 8.52
C PRO A 443 -0.03 1.03 8.43
N ALA A 444 -1.10 1.54 7.81
CA ALA A 444 -1.29 2.99 7.65
C ALA A 444 -1.35 3.75 8.99
N GLU A 445 -1.92 3.14 10.03
CA GLU A 445 -1.96 3.76 11.36
C GLU A 445 -0.57 3.88 12.01
N ALA A 446 0.34 2.93 11.76
CA ALA A 446 1.71 3.04 12.22
C ALA A 446 2.42 4.23 11.55
N MET A 447 2.19 4.43 10.25
CA MET A 447 2.74 5.57 9.52
C MET A 447 2.15 6.90 9.98
N ARG A 448 0.84 6.96 10.24
CA ARG A 448 0.18 8.13 10.84
C ARG A 448 0.72 8.42 12.24
N THR A 449 0.97 7.39 13.04
CA THR A 449 1.55 7.53 14.38
C THR A 449 2.95 8.09 14.32
N CYS A 450 3.81 7.62 13.42
CA CYS A 450 5.16 8.17 13.27
C CYS A 450 5.15 9.63 12.79
N ARG A 451 4.25 9.96 11.86
CA ARG A 451 4.12 11.30 11.26
C ARG A 451 3.54 12.36 12.19
N ASP A 452 2.65 11.96 13.08
CA ASP A 452 2.03 12.84 14.07
C ASP A 452 2.80 12.75 15.38
N LYS A 453 3.64 13.76 15.65
CA LYS A 453 4.49 13.83 16.83
C LYS A 453 3.68 13.72 18.13
N ALA A 454 2.44 14.22 18.18
CA ALA A 454 1.60 14.07 19.37
C ALA A 454 1.18 12.60 19.58
N LYS A 455 0.69 11.94 18.53
CA LYS A 455 0.33 10.50 18.60
C LYS A 455 1.53 9.62 18.91
N LEU A 456 2.70 9.95 18.34
CA LEU A 456 3.95 9.27 18.65
C LEU A 456 4.24 9.40 20.15
N ARG A 457 4.20 10.62 20.70
CA ARG A 457 4.46 10.88 22.12
C ARG A 457 3.51 10.09 23.04
N GLU A 458 2.23 10.07 22.74
CA GLU A 458 1.24 9.28 23.48
C GLU A 458 1.49 7.77 23.38
N THR A 459 1.96 7.30 22.23
CA THR A 459 2.27 5.88 21.98
C THR A 459 3.52 5.43 22.74
N LEU A 460 4.59 6.23 22.69
CA LEU A 460 5.82 5.97 23.43
C LEU A 460 5.58 6.02 24.95
N ALA A 461 4.72 6.92 25.44
CA ALA A 461 4.37 7.02 26.86
C ALA A 461 3.69 5.72 27.35
N ARG A 462 2.73 5.19 26.59
CA ARG A 462 2.04 3.93 26.90
C ARG A 462 2.99 2.73 26.89
N ALA A 463 4.00 2.76 26.02
CA ALA A 463 5.01 1.71 25.90
C ALA A 463 6.18 1.86 26.89
N GLY A 464 6.24 2.94 27.67
CA GLY A 464 7.37 3.23 28.56
C GLY A 464 8.68 3.54 27.83
N VAL A 465 8.62 3.97 26.57
CA VAL A 465 9.80 4.37 25.80
C VAL A 465 10.20 5.79 26.18
N ARG A 466 11.48 6.00 26.47
CA ARG A 466 12.01 7.26 26.97
C ARG A 466 11.90 8.37 25.91
N GLN A 467 11.36 9.51 26.33
CA GLN A 467 11.06 10.68 25.49
C GLN A 467 10.96 11.94 26.36
N PRO A 468 11.01 13.15 25.76
CA PRO A 468 10.78 14.40 26.48
C PRO A 468 9.39 14.46 27.11
N ARG A 469 9.27 15.13 28.27
CA ARG A 469 7.95 15.53 28.79
C ARG A 469 7.28 16.50 27.82
N PHE A 470 5.97 16.35 27.58
CA PHE A 470 5.28 17.12 26.55
C PHE A 470 3.85 17.52 26.94
N VAL A 471 3.34 18.54 26.27
CA VAL A 471 1.92 18.96 26.27
C VAL A 471 1.51 19.25 24.83
N VAL A 472 0.35 18.72 24.42
CA VAL A 472 -0.28 19.01 23.12
C VAL A 472 -1.23 20.18 23.28
N VAL A 473 -1.05 21.21 22.45
CA VAL A 473 -1.82 22.46 22.48
C VAL A 473 -2.61 22.61 21.19
N ARG A 474 -3.93 22.79 21.31
CA ARG A 474 -4.86 23.04 20.18
C ARG A 474 -5.54 24.41 20.25
N ASP A 475 -5.36 25.11 21.36
CA ASP A 475 -5.89 26.45 21.61
C ASP A 475 -4.72 27.39 21.89
N ALA A 476 -4.65 28.50 21.14
CA ALA A 476 -3.60 29.49 21.27
C ALA A 476 -3.51 30.07 22.70
N ALA A 477 -4.64 30.17 23.41
CA ALA A 477 -4.68 30.69 24.78
C ALA A 477 -3.98 29.76 25.80
N ALA A 478 -3.76 28.50 25.46
CA ALA A 478 -3.18 27.51 26.38
C ALA A 478 -1.64 27.51 26.41
N GLY A 479 -0.96 28.33 25.59
CA GLY A 479 0.50 28.35 25.49
C GLY A 479 1.22 28.58 26.83
N VAL A 480 0.81 29.59 27.60
CA VAL A 480 1.38 29.89 28.93
C VAL A 480 1.18 28.73 29.91
N THR A 481 0.00 28.11 29.91
CA THR A 481 -0.30 26.96 30.78
C THR A 481 0.53 25.73 30.39
N ALA A 482 0.78 25.54 29.09
CA ALA A 482 1.65 24.47 28.60
C ALA A 482 3.10 24.68 29.05
N ALA A 483 3.63 25.90 28.94
CA ALA A 483 4.97 26.25 29.41
C ALA A 483 5.14 25.96 30.92
N ALA A 484 4.16 26.33 31.74
CA ALA A 484 4.18 26.04 33.19
C ALA A 484 4.21 24.54 33.51
N LYS A 485 3.52 23.72 32.71
CA LYS A 485 3.49 22.25 32.88
C LYS A 485 4.78 21.58 32.42
N VAL A 486 5.40 22.07 31.34
CA VAL A 486 6.59 21.45 30.72
C VAL A 486 7.89 21.97 31.32
N GLY A 487 7.90 23.18 31.89
CA GLY A 487 9.11 23.86 32.36
C GLY A 487 9.87 24.57 31.24
N LEU A 488 10.74 25.51 31.61
CA LEU A 488 11.58 26.30 30.70
C LEU A 488 13.07 26.02 30.96
N PRO A 489 13.94 26.08 29.93
CA PRO A 489 13.60 26.27 28.52
C PRO A 489 12.89 25.05 27.91
N CYS A 490 12.06 25.27 26.91
CA CYS A 490 11.31 24.23 26.20
C CYS A 490 11.44 24.38 24.67
N VAL A 491 10.97 23.37 23.95
CA VAL A 491 10.87 23.38 22.48
C VAL A 491 9.41 23.45 22.09
N VAL A 492 9.07 24.33 21.15
CA VAL A 492 7.73 24.49 20.60
C VAL A 492 7.78 24.19 19.10
N LYS A 493 6.97 23.23 18.63
CA LYS A 493 6.98 22.76 17.24
C LYS A 493 5.62 22.27 16.74
N PRO A 494 5.35 22.32 15.42
CA PRO A 494 4.17 21.68 14.83
C PRO A 494 4.23 20.15 15.00
N VAL A 495 3.06 19.50 15.01
CA VAL A 495 3.00 18.04 15.19
C VAL A 495 3.24 17.24 13.91
N ASP A 496 3.07 17.83 12.73
CA ASP A 496 2.92 17.14 11.43
C ASP A 496 3.81 17.67 10.30
N ASP A 497 4.64 18.69 10.59
CA ASP A 497 5.57 19.29 9.62
C ASP A 497 6.95 18.58 9.61
N SER A 498 7.78 18.93 8.62
CA SER A 498 9.09 18.32 8.35
C SER A 498 10.22 19.35 8.19
N GLY A 499 11.47 18.91 8.25
CA GLY A 499 12.65 19.74 7.96
C GLY A 499 12.95 20.82 9.00
N SER A 500 12.59 20.60 10.27
CA SER A 500 12.73 21.56 11.37
C SER A 500 11.98 22.89 11.18
N THR A 501 10.99 22.91 10.28
CA THR A 501 10.16 24.08 10.03
C THR A 501 9.35 24.46 11.27
N ASN A 502 9.45 25.71 11.72
CA ASN A 502 8.81 26.25 12.93
C ASN A 502 9.16 25.51 14.23
N VAL A 503 10.36 24.95 14.35
CA VAL A 503 10.87 24.42 15.63
C VAL A 503 11.64 25.53 16.35
N LEU A 504 11.19 25.94 17.53
CA LEU A 504 11.79 27.04 18.29
C LEU A 504 12.10 26.63 19.73
N ARG A 505 13.30 26.97 20.21
CA ARG A 505 13.62 26.95 21.65
C ARG A 505 13.06 28.21 22.31
N CYS A 506 12.16 28.04 23.26
CA CYS A 506 11.58 29.12 24.04
C CYS A 506 12.15 29.14 25.46
N THR A 507 12.47 30.35 25.93
CA THR A 507 13.05 30.62 27.25
C THR A 507 12.09 31.37 28.18
N SER A 508 10.96 31.86 27.65
CA SER A 508 9.89 32.52 28.40
C SER A 508 8.51 31.98 28.01
N ALA A 509 7.50 32.19 28.88
CA ALA A 509 6.13 31.78 28.59
C ALA A 509 5.50 32.61 27.48
N GLU A 510 5.93 33.87 27.34
CA GLU A 510 5.53 34.79 26.27
C GLU A 510 6.00 34.28 24.91
N GLU A 511 7.26 33.83 24.81
CA GLU A 511 7.81 33.21 23.59
C GLU A 511 7.01 31.96 23.20
N VAL A 512 6.70 31.09 24.17
CA VAL A 512 5.86 29.89 23.92
C VAL A 512 4.49 30.30 23.38
N SER A 513 3.81 31.25 24.04
CA SER A 513 2.47 31.67 23.64
C SER A 513 2.45 32.31 22.26
N ALA A 514 3.45 33.14 21.93
CA ALA A 514 3.58 33.76 20.63
C ALA A 514 3.80 32.71 19.52
N HIS A 515 4.70 31.75 19.75
CA HIS A 515 5.01 30.74 18.75
C HIS A 515 3.90 29.71 18.56
N VAL A 516 3.21 29.30 19.63
CA VAL A 516 1.99 28.49 19.55
C VAL A 516 0.94 29.17 18.67
N THR A 517 0.69 30.47 18.90
CA THR A 517 -0.26 31.26 18.10
C THR A 517 0.15 31.30 16.64
N HIS A 518 1.44 31.50 16.36
CA HIS A 518 1.98 31.51 15.00
C HIS A 518 1.75 30.18 14.28
N ILE A 519 2.03 29.05 14.92
CA ILE A 519 1.85 27.72 14.30
C ILE A 519 0.36 27.43 14.08
N LEU A 520 -0.50 27.68 15.08
CA LEU A 520 -1.95 27.40 14.97
C LEU A 520 -2.67 28.28 13.94
N ALA A 521 -2.12 29.46 13.61
CA ALA A 521 -2.67 30.30 12.55
C ALA A 521 -2.51 29.68 11.14
N ARG A 522 -1.65 28.68 10.96
CA ARG A 522 -1.41 28.01 9.67
C ARG A 522 -2.37 26.83 9.48
N THR A 523 -3.20 26.91 8.44
CA THR A 523 -4.18 25.85 8.12
C THR A 523 -3.71 24.84 7.08
N VAL A 524 -2.65 25.16 6.33
CA VAL A 524 -2.04 24.27 5.33
C VAL A 524 -0.51 24.25 5.44
N ASN A 525 0.10 23.11 5.08
CA ASN A 525 1.56 22.95 5.05
C ASN A 525 2.15 23.30 3.67
N ALA A 526 3.46 23.13 3.50
CA ALA A 526 4.18 23.46 2.26
C ALA A 526 3.76 22.63 1.04
N ARG A 527 2.99 21.55 1.23
CA ARG A 527 2.40 20.73 0.15
C ARG A 527 0.93 21.05 -0.10
N GLY A 528 0.37 22.07 0.56
CA GLY A 528 -1.05 22.42 0.47
C GLY A 528 -1.98 21.46 1.23
N LEU A 529 -1.42 20.52 2.01
CA LEU A 529 -2.21 19.60 2.82
C LEU A 529 -2.67 20.30 4.11
N PRO A 530 -3.88 20.00 4.62
CA PRO A 530 -4.35 20.52 5.90
C PRO A 530 -3.38 20.19 7.04
N THR A 531 -3.12 21.16 7.91
CA THR A 531 -2.35 20.92 9.14
C THR A 531 -3.21 20.19 10.18
N ALA A 532 -2.56 19.52 11.13
CA ALA A 532 -3.22 18.85 12.25
C ALA A 532 -3.86 19.81 13.26
N GLY A 533 -3.66 21.13 13.13
CA GLY A 533 -4.21 22.12 14.06
C GLY A 533 -3.73 21.94 15.50
N ALA A 534 -2.49 21.47 15.69
CA ALA A 534 -1.93 21.17 16.99
C ALA A 534 -0.43 21.52 17.06
N VAL A 535 0.00 21.93 18.26
CA VAL A 535 1.38 22.29 18.58
C VAL A 535 1.86 21.41 19.72
N LEU A 536 3.11 20.96 19.63
CA LEU A 536 3.79 20.26 20.71
C LEU A 536 4.68 21.23 21.46
N VAL A 537 4.46 21.35 22.77
CA VAL A 537 5.37 22.02 23.71
C VAL A 537 6.06 20.92 24.50
N GLU A 538 7.38 20.83 24.42
CA GLU A 538 8.13 19.73 25.04
C GLU A 538 9.40 20.20 25.75
N GLU A 539 9.82 19.41 26.73
CA GLU A 539 11.05 19.59 27.48
C GLU A 539 12.25 19.65 26.53
N LEU A 540 13.17 20.58 26.78
CA LEU A 540 14.43 20.61 26.06
C LEU A 540 15.31 19.45 26.52
N ALA A 541 15.46 18.43 25.67
CA ALA A 541 16.47 17.40 25.87
C ALA A 541 17.87 17.98 25.61
N ASP A 542 18.61 18.25 26.67
CA ASP A 542 19.94 18.86 26.60
C ASP A 542 21.04 17.79 26.49
N GLY A 543 21.59 17.64 25.28
CA GLY A 543 22.59 16.62 24.97
C GLY A 543 22.88 16.52 23.47
N PRO A 544 23.96 15.80 23.08
CA PRO A 544 24.30 15.60 21.68
C PRO A 544 23.20 14.85 20.91
N GLU A 545 23.08 15.19 19.64
CA GLU A 545 22.03 14.71 18.75
C GLU A 545 22.54 13.63 17.82
N TYR A 546 21.74 12.58 17.68
CA TYR A 546 22.04 11.44 16.82
C TYR A 546 20.81 11.09 15.99
N SER A 547 21.03 10.45 14.86
CA SER A 547 20.01 9.63 14.24
C SER A 547 20.43 8.18 14.15
N VAL A 548 19.46 7.28 14.24
CA VAL A 548 19.66 5.86 14.05
C VAL A 548 18.90 5.45 12.82
N GLU A 549 19.65 5.01 11.81
CA GLU A 549 19.10 4.56 10.54
C GLU A 549 18.74 3.09 10.67
N MET A 550 17.44 2.82 10.63
CA MET A 550 16.88 1.49 10.83
C MET A 550 16.24 0.99 9.55
N PHE A 551 16.27 -0.33 9.38
CA PHE A 551 15.54 -1.02 8.31
C PHE A 551 14.75 -2.19 8.90
N SER A 552 13.43 -2.16 8.73
CA SER A 552 12.53 -3.16 9.31
C SER A 552 12.18 -4.24 8.28
N VAL A 553 12.14 -5.50 8.72
CA VAL A 553 11.64 -6.64 7.94
C VAL A 553 10.74 -7.46 8.85
N GLU A 554 9.45 -7.54 8.52
CA GLU A 554 8.43 -8.25 9.31
C GLU A 554 8.37 -7.89 10.80
N GLY A 555 8.67 -6.64 11.15
CA GLY A 555 8.73 -6.15 12.53
C GLY A 555 10.08 -6.36 13.21
N ARG A 556 11.03 -7.05 12.57
CA ARG A 556 12.41 -7.10 13.02
C ARG A 556 13.15 -5.86 12.53
N HIS A 557 13.55 -5.01 13.48
CA HIS A 557 14.23 -3.75 13.21
C HIS A 557 15.75 -3.94 13.19
N HIS A 558 16.41 -3.70 12.05
CA HIS A 558 17.86 -3.77 11.87
C HIS A 558 18.47 -2.39 11.94
N CYS A 559 19.47 -2.20 12.79
CA CYS A 559 20.23 -0.95 12.82
C CYS A 559 21.29 -1.01 11.72
N VAL A 560 21.13 -0.16 10.70
CA VAL A 560 22.15 0.00 9.65
C VAL A 560 23.34 0.78 10.20
N GLY A 561 23.07 1.77 11.05
CA GLY A 561 24.09 2.47 11.80
C GLY A 561 23.56 3.74 12.45
N ILE A 562 24.47 4.48 13.06
CA ILE A 562 24.17 5.67 13.84
C ILE A 562 24.93 6.83 13.24
N THR A 563 24.23 7.94 13.02
CA THR A 563 24.79 9.17 12.50
C THR A 563 24.86 10.19 13.64
N ALA A 564 26.04 10.77 13.89
CA ALA A 564 26.15 11.93 14.77
C ALA A 564 25.73 13.19 13.99
N LYS A 565 24.91 14.05 14.61
CA LYS A 565 24.42 15.28 13.99
C LYS A 565 24.89 16.50 14.76
N SER A 566 25.55 17.42 14.05
CA SER A 566 25.96 18.72 14.58
C SER A 566 25.04 19.81 14.05
N VAL A 567 24.49 20.62 14.96
CA VAL A 567 23.57 21.73 14.63
C VAL A 567 24.22 23.09 14.87
N THR A 568 23.76 24.12 14.18
CA THR A 568 24.12 25.52 14.44
C THR A 568 23.60 25.94 15.82
N GLY A 569 24.21 26.98 16.40
CA GLY A 569 23.85 27.47 17.73
C GLY A 569 22.41 28.02 17.84
N THR A 570 21.98 28.31 19.07
CA THR A 570 20.61 28.75 19.39
C THR A 570 20.27 30.13 18.81
N PRO A 571 19.01 30.41 18.40
CA PRO A 571 17.78 29.67 18.71
C PRO A 571 17.34 28.61 17.69
N TYR A 572 18.03 28.48 16.55
CA TYR A 572 17.69 27.53 15.49
C TYR A 572 18.54 26.25 15.59
N PHE A 573 18.05 25.12 15.08
CA PHE A 573 18.74 23.82 15.12
C PHE A 573 19.10 23.37 13.70
N VAL A 574 19.83 24.19 12.93
CA VAL A 574 20.16 23.85 11.54
C VAL A 574 21.36 22.94 11.51
N GLU A 575 21.20 21.73 10.97
CA GLU A 575 22.33 20.81 10.88
C GLU A 575 23.39 21.35 9.91
N HIS A 576 24.64 21.42 10.37
CA HIS A 576 25.79 21.85 9.57
C HIS A 576 26.78 20.71 9.29
N GLN A 577 26.76 19.63 10.07
CA GLN A 577 27.60 18.45 9.84
C GLN A 577 26.92 17.15 10.26
N HIS A 578 27.22 16.07 9.54
CA HIS A 578 26.96 14.70 9.99
C HIS A 578 28.19 13.80 9.86
N LEU A 579 28.32 12.84 10.78
CA LEU A 579 29.38 11.83 10.77
C LEU A 579 28.78 10.43 10.92
N PHE A 580 29.24 9.47 10.13
CA PHE A 580 28.79 8.09 10.15
C PHE A 580 29.96 7.10 9.99
N PRO A 581 30.05 6.05 10.81
CA PRO A 581 29.29 5.84 12.04
C PRO A 581 29.60 6.95 13.07
N ALA A 582 28.67 7.17 14.00
CA ALA A 582 28.85 8.13 15.08
C ALA A 582 30.07 7.77 15.95
N PRO A 583 30.95 8.73 16.30
CA PRO A 583 32.13 8.48 17.12
C PRO A 583 31.75 8.34 18.61
N VAL A 584 31.05 7.26 18.96
CA VAL A 584 30.60 6.95 20.32
C VAL A 584 31.04 5.56 20.77
N PRO A 585 31.16 5.30 22.08
CA PRO A 585 31.46 3.96 22.58
C PRO A 585 30.41 2.93 22.12
N PRO A 586 30.79 1.66 21.83
CA PRO A 586 29.86 0.63 21.36
C PRO A 586 28.64 0.40 22.27
N ALA A 587 28.80 0.54 23.58
CA ALA A 587 27.70 0.42 24.54
C ALA A 587 26.65 1.53 24.37
N VAL A 588 27.08 2.76 24.09
CA VAL A 588 26.21 3.91 23.82
C VAL A 588 25.50 3.73 22.48
N ALA A 589 26.24 3.27 21.46
CA ALA A 589 25.65 2.94 20.17
C ALA A 589 24.53 1.90 20.31
N GLU A 590 24.77 0.82 21.04
CA GLU A 590 23.77 -0.22 21.29
C GLU A 590 22.57 0.30 22.10
N GLU A 591 22.77 1.24 23.04
CA GLU A 591 21.66 1.87 23.78
C GLU A 591 20.78 2.76 22.89
N LEU A 592 21.39 3.56 22.01
CA LEU A 592 20.69 4.35 20.99
C LEU A 592 19.88 3.44 20.07
N ALA A 593 20.51 2.37 19.54
CA ALA A 593 19.86 1.40 18.68
C ALA A 593 18.70 0.70 19.39
N ARG A 594 18.89 0.22 20.61
CA ARG A 594 17.83 -0.44 21.40
C ARG A 594 16.63 0.46 21.65
N THR A 595 16.88 1.73 21.97
CA THR A 595 15.85 2.73 22.22
C THR A 595 15.04 3.02 20.96
N ALA A 596 15.72 3.16 19.82
CA ALA A 596 15.07 3.28 18.52
C ALA A 596 14.24 2.03 18.17
N ARG A 597 14.75 0.81 18.38
CA ARG A 597 13.98 -0.44 18.15
C ARG A 597 12.70 -0.47 18.98
N ALA A 598 12.78 -0.09 20.27
CA ALA A 598 11.62 -0.05 21.14
C ALA A 598 10.56 0.96 20.65
N ALA A 599 10.99 2.13 20.16
CA ALA A 599 10.11 3.13 19.58
C ALA A 599 9.39 2.63 18.32
N LEU A 600 10.12 1.97 17.42
CA LEU A 600 9.56 1.40 16.18
C LEU A 600 8.56 0.27 16.47
N THR A 601 8.86 -0.60 17.44
CA THR A 601 7.94 -1.66 17.89
C THR A 601 6.68 -1.05 18.50
N ALA A 602 6.81 -0.03 19.35
CA ALA A 602 5.68 0.67 19.95
C ALA A 602 4.80 1.37 18.90
N ALA A 603 5.42 1.97 17.88
CA ALA A 603 4.70 2.62 16.78
C ALA A 603 4.07 1.64 15.79
N GLY A 604 4.39 0.33 15.87
CA GLY A 604 3.83 -0.69 14.99
C GLY A 604 4.46 -0.75 13.60
N VAL A 605 5.69 -0.26 13.44
CA VAL A 605 6.44 -0.34 12.18
C VAL A 605 6.78 -1.81 11.90
N ARG A 606 6.65 -2.24 10.64
CA ARG A 606 6.89 -3.62 10.21
C ARG A 606 7.92 -3.76 9.10
N SER A 607 7.98 -2.82 8.16
CA SER A 607 8.80 -2.94 6.96
C SER A 607 9.44 -1.62 6.55
N GLY A 608 10.55 -1.67 5.81
CA GLY A 608 11.16 -0.51 5.17
C GLY A 608 12.05 0.34 6.08
N PRO A 609 12.61 1.42 5.52
CA PRO A 609 13.54 2.28 6.23
C PRO A 609 12.84 3.23 7.20
N THR A 610 13.50 3.53 8.31
CA THR A 610 13.11 4.61 9.22
C THR A 610 14.34 5.37 9.70
N HIS A 611 14.21 6.69 9.74
CA HIS A 611 15.18 7.61 10.33
C HIS A 611 14.67 8.03 11.71
N THR A 612 15.32 7.57 12.78
CA THR A 612 14.94 7.88 14.15
C THR A 612 15.89 8.90 14.73
N GLU A 613 15.39 10.03 15.21
CA GLU A 613 16.19 11.09 15.83
C GLU A 613 16.15 10.97 17.35
N LEU A 614 17.32 11.02 17.98
CA LEU A 614 17.50 10.89 19.42
C LEU A 614 18.45 11.96 19.95
N ARG A 615 18.28 12.28 21.23
CA ARG A 615 19.30 13.01 21.99
C ARG A 615 19.79 12.17 23.15
N LEU A 616 21.09 12.19 23.40
CA LEU A 616 21.71 11.50 24.53
C LEU A 616 21.82 12.47 25.71
N VAL A 617 20.89 12.36 26.67
CA VAL A 617 20.94 13.15 27.90
C VAL A 617 21.66 12.36 29.01
N ALA A 618 21.87 12.99 30.17
CA ALA A 618 22.65 12.40 31.27
C ALA A 618 22.23 10.98 31.69
N ASP A 619 20.93 10.68 31.62
CA ASP A 619 20.37 9.40 32.05
C ASP A 619 20.12 8.42 30.87
N GLY A 620 20.58 8.73 29.66
CA GLY A 620 20.42 7.88 28.47
C GLY A 620 19.66 8.53 27.30
N PRO A 621 19.47 7.80 26.19
CA PRO A 621 18.89 8.35 24.98
C PRO A 621 17.37 8.58 25.08
N VAL A 622 16.91 9.69 24.53
CA VAL A 622 15.49 10.05 24.43
C VAL A 622 15.07 10.16 22.97
N ILE A 623 13.89 9.62 22.63
CA ILE A 623 13.34 9.72 21.26
C ILE A 623 12.85 11.14 21.01
N ILE A 624 13.41 11.81 20.01
CA ILE A 624 12.96 13.10 19.52
C ILE A 624 11.91 12.91 18.43
N GLU A 625 12.19 12.07 17.44
CA GLU A 625 11.29 11.86 16.30
C GLU A 625 11.51 10.48 15.64
N VAL A 626 10.48 9.93 15.01
CA VAL A 626 10.56 8.74 14.16
C VAL A 626 10.01 9.10 12.79
N ASN A 627 10.87 9.12 11.77
CA ASN A 627 10.50 9.40 10.40
C ASN A 627 10.44 8.07 9.62
N PRO A 628 9.27 7.63 9.12
CA PRO A 628 9.12 6.32 8.47
C PRO A 628 9.57 6.32 7.00
N ARG A 629 10.77 6.84 6.75
CA ARG A 629 11.43 6.94 5.45
C ARG A 629 12.94 7.01 5.62
N LEU A 630 13.66 7.06 4.50
CA LEU A 630 15.08 7.39 4.49
C LEU A 630 15.35 8.81 4.99
N ALA A 631 16.48 8.96 5.66
CA ALA A 631 16.99 10.23 6.17
C ALA A 631 17.19 11.28 5.07
N GLY A 632 17.03 12.55 5.46
CA GLY A 632 17.37 13.70 4.61
C GLY A 632 18.87 13.98 4.60
N GLY A 633 19.27 15.15 4.07
CA GLY A 633 20.66 15.64 4.22
C GLY A 633 21.72 14.73 3.60
N MET A 634 21.39 13.95 2.57
CA MET A 634 22.29 13.00 1.91
C MET A 634 22.89 11.93 2.84
N ILE A 635 22.30 11.71 4.03
CA ILE A 635 22.71 10.62 4.94
C ILE A 635 22.70 9.25 4.24
N PRO A 636 21.68 8.87 3.43
CA PRO A 636 21.69 7.60 2.72
C PRO A 636 22.89 7.44 1.78
N GLU A 637 23.37 8.54 1.17
CA GLU A 637 24.52 8.51 0.29
C GLU A 637 25.83 8.41 1.07
N MET A 638 25.96 9.17 2.17
CA MET A 638 27.09 9.05 3.08
C MET A 638 27.24 7.62 3.60
N ILE A 639 26.13 6.96 3.96
CA ILE A 639 26.12 5.56 4.38
C ILE A 639 26.56 4.65 3.23
N ARG A 640 26.05 4.84 2.01
CA ARG A 640 26.47 4.06 0.84
C ARG A 640 27.97 4.16 0.60
N LEU A 641 28.54 5.36 0.69
CA LEU A 641 29.98 5.58 0.48
C LEU A 641 30.84 5.05 1.64
N ALA A 642 30.28 4.99 2.86
CA ALA A 642 30.97 4.47 4.03
C ALA A 642 30.90 2.94 4.15
N THR A 643 29.87 2.30 3.58
CA THR A 643 29.54 0.88 3.83
C THR A 643 29.33 0.02 2.60
N GLY A 644 29.10 0.61 1.43
CA GLY A 644 28.59 -0.10 0.24
C GLY A 644 27.08 -0.29 0.25
N THR A 645 26.40 -0.16 1.40
CA THR A 645 24.97 -0.45 1.51
C THR A 645 24.10 0.68 0.94
N GLY A 646 23.54 0.46 -0.26
CA GLY A 646 22.62 1.41 -0.92
C GLY A 646 21.21 1.40 -0.33
N LEU A 647 20.94 2.24 0.68
CA LEU A 647 19.64 2.25 1.37
C LEU A 647 18.41 2.53 0.49
N LEU A 648 18.59 3.29 -0.59
CA LEU A 648 17.51 3.54 -1.55
C LEU A 648 17.15 2.30 -2.36
N GLU A 649 18.15 1.48 -2.70
CA GLU A 649 17.96 0.19 -3.36
C GLU A 649 17.18 -0.75 -2.44
N GLN A 650 17.56 -0.75 -1.15
CA GLN A 650 16.88 -1.57 -0.14
C GLN A 650 15.43 -1.14 0.07
N GLN A 651 15.12 0.16 0.00
CA GLN A 651 13.74 0.64 0.02
C GLN A 651 12.94 0.11 -1.18
N VAL A 652 13.51 0.12 -2.39
CA VAL A 652 12.85 -0.40 -3.59
C VAL A 652 12.59 -1.90 -3.45
N ARG A 653 13.60 -2.68 -3.04
CA ARG A 653 13.48 -4.12 -2.76
C ARG A 653 12.36 -4.41 -1.76
N ALA A 654 12.34 -3.68 -0.64
CA ALA A 654 11.29 -3.86 0.38
C ALA A 654 9.88 -3.54 -0.16
N ALA A 655 9.74 -2.50 -0.98
CA ALA A 655 8.46 -2.11 -1.58
C ALA A 655 7.94 -3.12 -2.61
N THR A 656 8.84 -3.89 -3.24
CA THR A 656 8.52 -4.94 -4.22
C THR A 656 8.52 -6.35 -3.62
N GLY A 657 8.78 -6.48 -2.31
CA GLY A 657 8.72 -7.74 -1.58
C GLY A 657 9.99 -8.58 -1.70
N GLN A 658 11.05 -8.00 -2.23
CA GLN A 658 12.39 -8.60 -2.23
C GLN A 658 13.05 -8.38 -0.86
N GLU A 659 13.84 -9.36 -0.42
CA GLU A 659 14.58 -9.25 0.84
C GLU A 659 15.67 -8.15 0.75
N PRO A 660 15.73 -7.23 1.73
CA PRO A 660 16.80 -6.23 1.80
C PRO A 660 18.15 -6.86 2.14
N LEU A 661 19.21 -6.39 1.47
CA LEU A 661 20.60 -6.71 1.73
C LEU A 661 21.22 -5.58 2.56
N LEU A 662 21.41 -5.82 3.85
CA LEU A 662 21.79 -4.78 4.83
C LEU A 662 23.20 -4.94 5.39
N GLU A 663 23.88 -6.04 5.07
CA GLU A 663 25.27 -6.26 5.50
C GLU A 663 26.21 -5.27 4.78
N PRO A 664 27.15 -4.64 5.49
CA PRO A 664 28.11 -3.72 4.88
C PRO A 664 29.16 -4.49 4.07
N GLU A 665 29.52 -3.98 2.89
CA GLU A 665 30.59 -4.52 2.03
C GLU A 665 31.98 -4.13 2.56
N PHE A 666 32.08 -2.96 3.16
CA PHE A 666 33.30 -2.43 3.78
C PHE A 666 32.91 -1.50 4.94
N ALA A 667 33.90 -1.04 5.70
CA ALA A 667 33.67 -0.13 6.83
C ALA A 667 34.65 1.04 6.76
N ARG A 668 34.14 2.23 6.47
CA ARG A 668 34.86 3.51 6.46
C ARG A 668 34.12 4.53 7.31
N GLN A 669 34.81 5.61 7.65
CA GLN A 669 34.18 6.81 8.18
C GLN A 669 33.68 7.66 7.02
N GLY A 670 32.40 8.01 7.04
CA GLY A 670 31.78 8.99 6.17
C GLY A 670 31.48 10.29 6.91
N GLY A 671 31.55 11.40 6.20
CA GLY A 671 31.20 12.70 6.74
C GLY A 671 30.57 13.60 5.69
N ILE A 672 29.67 14.48 6.13
CA ILE A 672 29.11 15.53 5.31
C ILE A 672 29.16 16.87 6.04
N ARG A 673 29.58 17.92 5.32
CA ARG A 673 29.56 19.31 5.76
C ARG A 673 28.58 20.09 4.88
N PHE A 674 27.62 20.78 5.48
CA PHE A 674 26.70 21.66 4.75
C PHE A 674 27.27 23.07 4.69
N LEU A 675 27.22 23.66 3.51
CA LEU A 675 27.64 25.05 3.29
C LEU A 675 26.49 25.97 3.71
N ILE A 676 26.78 26.94 4.57
CA ILE A 676 25.79 27.91 5.07
C ILE A 676 26.31 29.34 4.89
N ALA A 677 25.41 30.31 4.77
CA ALA A 677 25.80 31.70 4.71
C ALA A 677 26.18 32.21 6.11
N GLU A 678 27.35 32.83 6.26
CA GLU A 678 27.75 33.48 7.51
C GLU A 678 27.01 34.80 7.75
N ARG A 679 26.59 35.47 6.67
CA ARG A 679 25.97 36.79 6.69
C ARG A 679 24.88 36.92 5.63
N ALA A 680 24.02 37.92 5.80
CA ALA A 680 23.03 38.26 4.79
C ALA A 680 23.66 39.09 3.67
N GLY A 681 23.32 38.78 2.42
CA GLY A 681 23.84 39.50 1.26
C GLY A 681 23.49 38.83 -0.06
N ARG A 682 23.89 39.46 -1.16
CA ARG A 682 23.78 38.90 -2.51
C ARG A 682 25.08 38.21 -2.90
N VAL A 683 25.00 36.93 -3.30
CA VAL A 683 26.17 36.17 -3.74
C VAL A 683 26.62 36.69 -5.09
N LEU A 684 27.83 37.25 -5.19
CA LEU A 684 28.40 37.76 -6.44
C LEU A 684 29.18 36.68 -7.21
N ALA A 685 29.92 35.85 -6.49
CA ALA A 685 30.73 34.77 -7.04
C ALA A 685 30.90 33.64 -6.02
N ILE A 686 31.18 32.45 -6.54
CA ILE A 686 31.49 31.25 -5.76
C ILE A 686 32.83 30.75 -6.28
N GLU A 687 33.83 30.69 -5.41
CA GLU A 687 35.20 30.34 -5.77
C GLU A 687 35.63 29.04 -5.07
N GLY A 688 36.50 28.29 -5.73
CA GLY A 688 37.24 27.19 -5.10
C GLY A 688 36.51 25.85 -4.94
N ALA A 689 35.30 25.71 -5.49
CA ALA A 689 34.58 24.43 -5.51
C ALA A 689 35.40 23.28 -6.16
N ASP A 690 36.12 23.56 -7.25
CA ASP A 690 36.99 22.57 -7.91
C ASP A 690 38.19 22.18 -7.05
N ARG A 691 38.75 23.13 -6.30
CA ARG A 691 39.86 22.85 -5.37
C ARG A 691 39.38 22.03 -4.17
N ALA A 692 38.20 22.35 -3.64
CA ALA A 692 37.55 21.56 -2.60
C ALA A 692 37.31 20.12 -3.07
N ALA A 693 36.86 19.92 -4.32
CA ALA A 693 36.65 18.60 -4.90
C ALA A 693 37.95 17.82 -5.14
N ALA A 694 39.10 18.51 -5.22
CA ALA A 694 40.41 17.89 -5.37
C ALA A 694 41.08 17.51 -4.03
N VAL A 695 40.50 17.87 -2.89
CA VAL A 695 41.01 17.46 -1.56
C VAL A 695 40.90 15.94 -1.42
N ALA A 696 42.00 15.29 -1.03
CA ALA A 696 42.03 13.84 -0.86
C ALA A 696 40.99 13.37 0.16
N GLY A 697 40.20 12.36 -0.20
CA GLY A 697 39.11 11.85 0.63
C GLY A 697 37.74 12.49 0.36
N VAL A 698 37.68 13.61 -0.37
CA VAL A 698 36.41 14.18 -0.83
C VAL A 698 35.84 13.35 -1.99
N ASP A 699 34.60 12.91 -1.84
CA ASP A 699 33.85 12.22 -2.89
C ASP A 699 33.11 13.23 -3.78
N ARG A 700 32.42 14.19 -3.15
CA ARG A 700 31.59 15.14 -3.88
C ARG A 700 31.49 16.50 -3.19
N VAL A 701 31.58 17.55 -3.99
CA VAL A 701 31.22 18.92 -3.64
C VAL A 701 30.03 19.33 -4.49
N THR A 702 29.00 19.91 -3.86
CA THR A 702 27.82 20.42 -4.57
C THR A 702 27.46 21.78 -4.01
N VAL A 703 27.45 22.80 -4.87
CA VAL A 703 26.98 24.15 -4.52
C VAL A 703 25.66 24.40 -5.24
N THR A 704 24.59 24.61 -4.49
CA THR A 704 23.23 24.78 -5.01
C THR A 704 22.87 26.24 -5.25
N VAL A 705 23.48 27.16 -4.50
CA VAL A 705 23.30 28.61 -4.69
C VAL A 705 23.98 29.08 -5.98
N ARG A 706 23.39 30.09 -6.64
CA ARG A 706 23.93 30.68 -7.87
C ARG A 706 24.35 32.14 -7.63
N PRO A 707 25.34 32.67 -8.37
CA PRO A 707 25.59 34.10 -8.43
C PRO A 707 24.32 34.90 -8.73
N GLY A 708 24.14 36.02 -8.04
CA GLY A 708 22.96 36.87 -8.04
C GLY A 708 21.91 36.50 -6.98
N ALA A 709 22.00 35.35 -6.32
CA ALA A 709 21.04 34.93 -5.30
C ALA A 709 21.22 35.71 -3.98
N GLU A 710 20.11 36.02 -3.32
CA GLU A 710 20.11 36.60 -1.97
C GLU A 710 20.12 35.49 -0.94
N VAL A 711 21.02 35.59 0.03
CA VAL A 711 21.18 34.59 1.10
C VAL A 711 21.21 35.26 2.46
N ARG A 712 20.95 34.46 3.50
CA ARG A 712 20.99 34.84 4.91
C ARG A 712 21.44 33.63 5.75
N PRO A 713 21.90 33.83 7.00
CA PRO A 713 22.17 32.71 7.89
C PRO A 713 20.98 31.76 7.98
N ALA A 714 21.25 30.47 7.84
CA ALA A 714 20.20 29.46 7.71
C ALA A 714 19.38 29.36 9.01
N GLN A 715 18.05 29.33 8.87
CA GLN A 715 17.09 29.13 9.96
C GLN A 715 16.46 27.73 9.93
N ASP A 716 16.56 27.05 8.79
CA ASP A 716 16.10 25.68 8.53
C ASP A 716 17.02 24.99 7.51
N ALA A 717 16.69 23.75 7.13
CA ALA A 717 17.47 22.96 6.18
C ALA A 717 17.46 23.52 4.74
N TYR A 718 16.49 24.37 4.37
CA TYR A 718 16.38 24.96 3.03
C TYR A 718 17.30 26.17 2.85
N GLY A 719 17.82 26.75 3.95
CA GLY A 719 18.82 27.81 3.92
C GLY A 719 20.25 27.36 3.59
N ARG A 720 20.47 26.05 3.34
CA ARG A 720 21.79 25.49 2.99
C ARG A 720 22.18 25.85 1.55
N LEU A 721 23.43 26.25 1.35
CA LEU A 721 23.99 26.70 0.06
C LEU A 721 24.62 25.56 -0.76
N GLY A 722 24.78 24.39 -0.16
CA GLY A 722 25.48 23.26 -0.74
C GLY A 722 25.95 22.27 0.31
N TYR A 723 26.78 21.31 -0.11
CA TYR A 723 27.37 20.32 0.77
C TYR A 723 28.67 19.73 0.21
N ILE A 724 29.48 19.14 1.10
CA ILE A 724 30.69 18.37 0.81
C ILE A 724 30.52 17.00 1.46
N ILE A 725 30.69 15.90 0.71
CA ILE A 725 30.72 14.53 1.23
C ILE A 725 32.12 13.98 1.09
N ALA A 726 32.64 13.40 2.17
CA ALA A 726 33.97 12.80 2.22
C ALA A 726 33.93 11.42 2.90
N THR A 727 34.97 10.62 2.65
CA THR A 727 35.22 9.37 3.36
C THR A 727 36.68 9.25 3.79
N SER A 728 36.92 8.51 4.87
CA SER A 728 38.26 8.19 5.37
C SER A 728 38.31 6.76 5.89
N GLU A 729 39.44 6.09 5.68
CA GLU A 729 39.75 4.80 6.33
C GLU A 729 40.20 4.97 7.78
N ARG A 730 40.58 6.20 8.16
CA ARG A 730 40.95 6.60 9.52
C ARG A 730 39.87 7.52 10.10
N PRO A 731 39.03 7.04 11.02
CA PRO A 731 37.90 7.79 11.55
C PRO A 731 38.26 9.17 12.11
N GLU A 732 39.43 9.30 12.71
CA GLU A 732 39.93 10.54 13.29
C GLU A 732 40.22 11.65 12.27
N GLU A 733 40.30 11.35 10.97
CA GLU A 733 40.67 12.30 9.92
C GLU A 733 39.49 12.90 9.16
N ILE A 734 38.28 12.36 9.33
CA ILE A 734 37.14 12.78 8.49
C ILE A 734 36.82 14.27 8.65
N GLU A 735 36.94 14.80 9.86
CA GLU A 735 36.69 16.22 10.14
C GLU A 735 37.76 17.10 9.51
N ASP A 736 39.04 16.68 9.58
CA ASP A 736 40.15 17.41 8.95
C ASP A 736 39.99 17.49 7.43
N VAL A 737 39.51 16.41 6.78
CA VAL A 737 39.22 16.38 5.34
C VAL A 737 38.09 17.35 5.00
N LEU A 738 36.99 17.32 5.76
CA LEU A 738 35.85 18.22 5.55
C LEU A 738 36.26 19.69 5.75
N ASP A 739 37.01 19.99 6.81
CA ASP A 739 37.49 21.35 7.12
C ASP A 739 38.49 21.85 6.07
N ALA A 740 39.35 20.97 5.53
CA ALA A 740 40.25 21.32 4.45
C ALA A 740 39.47 21.66 3.17
N ALA A 741 38.46 20.88 2.82
CA ALA A 741 37.63 21.11 1.65
C ALA A 741 36.73 22.35 1.79
N GLU A 742 36.14 22.58 2.96
CA GLU A 742 35.32 23.78 3.22
C GLU A 742 36.14 25.07 3.11
N ARG A 743 37.38 25.07 3.62
CA ARG A 743 38.31 26.22 3.52
C ARG A 743 38.65 26.63 2.09
N GLU A 744 38.56 25.71 1.14
CA GLU A 744 38.78 26.02 -0.27
C GLU A 744 37.61 26.80 -0.89
N ILE A 745 36.41 26.69 -0.33
CA ILE A 745 35.19 27.31 -0.87
C ILE A 745 35.01 28.71 -0.29
N ARG A 746 34.82 29.70 -1.18
CA ARG A 746 34.55 31.08 -0.77
C ARG A 746 33.31 31.63 -1.47
N PHE A 747 32.38 32.16 -0.68
CA PHE A 747 31.26 32.96 -1.17
C PHE A 747 31.63 34.44 -1.14
N VAL A 748 31.56 35.12 -2.28
CA VAL A 748 31.77 36.57 -2.38
C VAL A 748 30.41 37.26 -2.28
N TYR A 749 30.25 38.19 -1.33
CA TYR A 749 28.97 38.86 -1.05
C TYR A 749 29.00 40.35 -1.37
N GLU A 750 27.85 40.88 -1.81
CA GLU A 750 27.47 42.28 -1.65
C GLU A 750 26.54 42.38 -0.42
N GLU A 751 26.93 43.16 0.59
CA GLU A 751 26.17 43.27 1.85
C GLU A 751 24.91 44.12 1.69
N PHE A 752 23.81 43.67 2.30
CA PHE A 752 22.61 44.51 2.44
C PHE A 752 22.86 45.61 3.48
N ALA A 753 22.34 46.82 3.23
CA ALA A 753 22.40 47.92 4.20
C ALA A 753 21.64 47.53 5.49
N HIS A 754 22.13 48.01 6.64
CA HIS A 754 21.76 47.57 7.99
C HIS A 754 20.25 47.58 8.31
N GLU A 755 19.42 48.33 7.57
CA GLU A 755 17.97 48.43 7.73
C GLU A 755 17.18 47.31 7.01
N ASP A 756 17.73 46.68 5.97
CA ASP A 756 17.07 45.62 5.19
C ASP A 756 17.26 44.22 5.79
N ALA A 757 18.22 44.05 6.71
CA ALA A 757 18.54 42.77 7.34
C ALA A 757 17.45 42.22 8.29
N GLN A 758 16.48 43.05 8.69
CA GLN A 758 15.42 42.68 9.66
C GLN A 758 14.03 42.46 9.04
N GLN A 759 13.82 42.69 7.73
CA GLN A 759 12.51 42.45 7.13
C GLN A 759 12.36 40.98 6.66
N PRO A 760 11.26 40.29 7.03
CA PRO A 760 10.92 39.01 6.42
C PRO A 760 10.58 39.23 4.94
N THR A 761 11.25 38.52 4.04
CA THR A 761 10.88 38.50 2.63
C THR A 761 9.48 37.90 2.49
N ARG A 762 8.56 38.62 1.85
CA ARG A 762 7.31 38.05 1.33
C ARG A 762 7.68 36.83 0.48
N ALA A 763 7.24 35.65 0.89
CA ALA A 763 7.41 34.43 0.11
C ALA A 763 6.73 34.65 -1.26
N GLY A 764 7.52 34.82 -2.31
CA GLY A 764 7.05 34.63 -3.66
C GLY A 764 6.87 33.14 -3.88
N ASN A 765 5.63 32.72 -4.17
CA ASN A 765 5.33 31.39 -4.68
C ASN A 765 6.28 31.06 -5.84
N ARG A 766 7.12 30.04 -5.65
CA ARG A 766 7.76 29.28 -6.72
C ARG A 766 7.72 27.80 -6.39
#